data_AF-A0A1Y1WT46-F1
#
_entry.id   AF-A0A1Y1WT46-F1
#
_cell.length_a   1.000
_cell.length_b   1.000
_cell.length_c   1.000
_cell.angle_alpha   90.00
_cell.angle_beta   90.00
_cell.angle_gamma   90.00
#
_symmetry.space_group_name_H-M   'P 1'
#
loop_
_entity.id
_entity.type
_entity.pdbx_description
1 polymer ?
#
loop_
_entity_poly.entity_id
_entity_poly.type
_entity_poly.pdbx_seq_one_letter_code
_entity_poly.pdbx_strand_id
1 'polypeptide(L)'
;MSNIYFNPGEENFSKLLNSNVYIDKTELILHLNNLIGTYNNAICVSCPSGFGKTYTVNMLTAYNSITDKKITIFDDKKISKTENWDKYLGKFNVIRLNMSYFFTDKSIKIGIKKIKESIFNEIKRNLSNFEFTDEKDFSDILYDIYYETNKEIVLIIDEWDYVFQNNSFDKESIEKYKNFLKTLIDNTSQALIYITGILPMLESEYKISDNYSMISPEWMAKYFGFNENEIEELWKKLFGSEMHDNTNNEKSKKIKLDDGAYESNGKTSNEKLLINNEKVIQKNEIKFNLNDIKNWYNGYQLIDNIYGKKYNIYSSYSVVKAITKKKIHNFQNESILHSVIEKNFYRLKDIIILLMNSKRIKINVTSFKNDMKIFNNKDDILTLFVHHGFLGYDSNTEEVYIPNEEVRINFENFIKSEKWGSLNIKRHIFNPDDENFDNIINSEYYVDKTELILYLNEKVNTFDRYICDSRPTGFGKTITTDMVSAYYSFSEIRTTIFNNKKISKSENQNWDKYLGKFNVIKLNMMKFFGNDENINDGLDKIKKGTIKEIKMVLPKFKFTDENEIGKIFEDIKIHTGRITVLIIDEYDYLLRNDIYNEKTKKDYLKFLNILVSDKSYLALVYMTGILPIENYSGLTELNNFNEYSMISPFGLAKYFGFLEDEVKELCTKFNIPLEQNDTYRNNNKLLNDPEKEINFNIIKNWYGGYKLMDSEKKYNVYKPLSIIKVIEDKTIDNYWDKSSSITMKPITECIEMDFFGLKEDIIRLVKENKKIKINVTSFENDMKNFKSKDEVFTILVHLGYLGYDQITDEVFIPNKEMRQGFLNITKSEVRDVIFKKLKKSKMLLENVWEENSEEVAKLIEEYHDNVKSIDYNNGICLKYTLKDAFYVADQYYNCYDKFISGKGYAVIAYVPININSNYPALIIELKYEKDAETVIKEIKKQNYNRKFSRYEDNMLLIGISYENSKHHTCIIEKFQKNSKSD
;
A
#
# COMPACT_ATOMS: atom_id res chain seq x y z
N MET A 1 -35.70 -27.39 -33.88
CA MET A 1 -35.78 -26.65 -35.17
C MET A 1 -35.49 -27.66 -36.26
N SER A 2 -36.07 -27.50 -37.45
CA SER A 2 -35.64 -28.27 -38.62
C SER A 2 -34.16 -27.94 -38.86
N ASN A 3 -33.28 -28.93 -38.67
CA ASN A 3 -31.84 -28.78 -38.88
C ASN A 3 -31.55 -28.87 -40.37
N ILE A 4 -32.06 -27.88 -41.13
CA ILE A 4 -31.79 -27.73 -42.56
C ILE A 4 -30.70 -26.68 -42.70
N TYR A 5 -29.58 -27.05 -43.32
CA TYR A 5 -28.40 -26.23 -43.50
C TYR A 5 -28.30 -25.65 -44.92
N PHE A 6 -28.81 -26.36 -45.94
CA PHE A 6 -28.87 -25.91 -47.33
C PHE A 6 -30.31 -25.53 -47.72
N ASN A 7 -30.50 -24.28 -48.17
CA ASN A 7 -31.80 -23.68 -48.50
C ASN A 7 -32.88 -23.90 -47.42
N PRO A 8 -32.68 -23.38 -46.18
CA PRO A 8 -33.58 -23.65 -45.06
C PRO A 8 -35.00 -23.06 -45.25
N GLY A 9 -35.16 -22.12 -46.17
CA GLY A 9 -36.44 -21.46 -46.47
C GLY A 9 -36.93 -20.56 -45.34
N GLU A 10 -38.24 -20.31 -45.32
CA GLU A 10 -38.88 -19.31 -44.45
C GLU A 10 -39.36 -19.83 -43.08
N GLU A 11 -39.39 -21.15 -42.86
CA GLU A 11 -40.07 -21.78 -41.72
C GLU A 11 -39.69 -21.17 -40.35
N ASN A 12 -38.39 -20.98 -40.12
CA ASN A 12 -37.88 -20.45 -38.85
C ASN A 12 -38.23 -18.96 -38.65
N PHE A 13 -38.31 -18.18 -39.73
CA PHE A 13 -38.70 -16.77 -39.64
C PHE A 13 -40.23 -16.64 -39.53
N SER A 14 -41.01 -17.45 -40.23
CA SER A 14 -42.47 -17.50 -40.07
C SER A 14 -42.88 -17.81 -38.63
N LYS A 15 -42.15 -18.72 -37.95
CA LYS A 15 -42.33 -18.97 -36.50
C LYS A 15 -42.07 -17.74 -35.63
N LEU A 16 -41.08 -16.92 -35.99
CA LEU A 16 -40.80 -15.66 -35.28
C LEU A 16 -41.88 -14.60 -35.56
N LEU A 17 -42.36 -14.48 -36.81
CA LEU A 17 -43.42 -13.56 -37.19
C LEU A 17 -44.75 -13.86 -36.47
N ASN A 18 -45.05 -15.15 -36.28
CA ASN A 18 -46.20 -15.61 -35.51
C ASN A 18 -46.08 -15.34 -34.00
N SER A 19 -44.92 -14.86 -33.52
CA SER A 19 -44.77 -14.46 -32.13
C SER A 19 -45.34 -13.07 -31.90
N ASN A 20 -46.04 -12.89 -30.78
CA ASN A 20 -46.60 -11.59 -30.40
C ASN A 20 -45.52 -10.55 -30.04
N VAL A 21 -44.25 -10.95 -30.01
CA VAL A 21 -43.10 -10.14 -29.57
C VAL A 21 -42.19 -9.68 -30.71
N TYR A 22 -42.54 -9.98 -31.96
CA TYR A 22 -41.77 -9.56 -33.14
C TYR A 22 -41.90 -8.06 -33.41
N ILE A 23 -40.76 -7.44 -33.74
CA ILE A 23 -40.60 -6.06 -34.21
C ILE A 23 -39.93 -6.09 -35.59
N ASP A 24 -40.44 -5.29 -36.51
CA ASP A 24 -40.00 -5.27 -37.90
C ASP A 24 -38.72 -4.45 -38.11
N LYS A 25 -37.64 -5.15 -38.48
CA LYS A 25 -36.33 -4.61 -38.85
C LYS A 25 -35.89 -5.02 -40.27
N THR A 26 -36.84 -5.34 -41.14
CA THR A 26 -36.58 -5.85 -42.50
C THR A 26 -35.83 -4.87 -43.41
N GLU A 27 -35.82 -3.58 -43.10
CA GLU A 27 -35.02 -2.57 -43.81
C GLU A 27 -33.51 -2.85 -43.78
N LEU A 28 -33.00 -3.64 -42.82
CA LEU A 28 -31.60 -4.08 -42.80
C LEU A 28 -31.21 -4.78 -44.11
N ILE A 29 -32.13 -5.54 -44.69
CA ILE A 29 -31.90 -6.28 -45.95
C ILE A 29 -31.50 -5.32 -47.08
N LEU A 30 -32.05 -4.11 -47.12
CA LEU A 30 -31.73 -3.13 -48.17
C LEU A 30 -30.26 -2.72 -48.14
N HIS A 31 -29.71 -2.52 -46.95
CA HIS A 31 -28.29 -2.20 -46.77
C HIS A 31 -27.41 -3.36 -47.22
N LEU A 32 -27.80 -4.59 -46.88
CA LEU A 32 -27.06 -5.81 -47.27
C LEU A 32 -27.15 -6.11 -48.76
N ASN A 33 -28.30 -5.85 -49.39
CA ASN A 33 -28.49 -6.02 -50.82
C ASN A 33 -27.55 -5.13 -51.66
N ASN A 34 -27.14 -3.97 -51.12
CA ASN A 34 -26.18 -3.09 -51.80
C ASN A 34 -24.76 -3.65 -51.81
N LEU A 35 -24.45 -4.62 -50.94
CA LEU A 35 -23.14 -5.27 -50.88
C LEU A 35 -23.00 -6.40 -51.90
N ILE A 36 -24.12 -6.95 -52.38
CA ILE A 36 -24.16 -8.07 -53.33
C ILE A 36 -23.54 -7.63 -54.66
N GLY A 37 -22.60 -8.42 -55.18
CA GLY A 37 -21.87 -8.13 -56.41
C GLY A 37 -20.75 -7.10 -56.26
N THR A 38 -20.38 -6.74 -55.03
CA THR A 38 -19.24 -5.87 -54.73
C THR A 38 -18.09 -6.64 -54.09
N TYR A 39 -16.90 -6.05 -54.01
CA TYR A 39 -15.79 -6.61 -53.23
C TYR A 39 -16.03 -6.58 -51.71
N ASN A 40 -17.07 -5.86 -51.26
CA ASN A 40 -17.43 -5.67 -49.85
C ASN A 40 -18.61 -6.55 -49.42
N ASN A 41 -18.66 -7.79 -49.90
CA ASN A 41 -19.80 -8.69 -49.72
C ASN A 41 -19.69 -9.60 -48.48
N ALA A 42 -18.73 -9.38 -47.59
CA ALA A 42 -18.50 -10.22 -46.41
C ALA A 42 -18.46 -9.38 -45.15
N ILE A 43 -19.49 -9.49 -44.30
CA ILE A 43 -19.60 -8.68 -43.08
C ILE A 43 -19.70 -9.55 -41.83
N CYS A 44 -19.14 -9.04 -40.73
CA CYS A 44 -19.29 -9.62 -39.41
C CYS A 44 -20.05 -8.66 -38.49
N VAL A 45 -21.03 -9.20 -37.76
CA VAL A 45 -21.85 -8.45 -36.82
C VAL A 45 -21.75 -9.07 -35.43
N SER A 46 -21.14 -8.31 -34.52
CA SER A 46 -20.78 -8.77 -33.18
C SER A 46 -21.50 -7.96 -32.10
N CYS A 47 -22.46 -8.60 -31.46
CA CYS A 47 -23.22 -7.97 -30.38
C CYS A 47 -23.50 -8.97 -29.24
N PRO A 48 -23.87 -8.49 -28.05
CA PRO A 48 -24.13 -9.36 -26.92
C PRO A 48 -25.28 -10.33 -27.20
N SER A 49 -25.32 -11.42 -26.44
CA SER A 49 -26.47 -12.33 -26.45
C SER A 49 -27.75 -11.58 -26.07
N GLY A 50 -28.82 -11.80 -26.82
CA GLY A 50 -30.12 -11.15 -26.59
C GLY A 50 -30.37 -9.84 -27.35
N PHE A 51 -29.46 -9.41 -28.22
CA PHE A 51 -29.59 -8.19 -29.03
C PHE A 51 -30.11 -8.42 -30.47
N GLY A 52 -30.68 -9.60 -30.77
CA GLY A 52 -31.40 -9.83 -32.03
C GLY A 52 -30.63 -10.54 -33.16
N LYS A 53 -29.44 -11.11 -32.90
CA LYS A 53 -28.66 -11.89 -33.90
C LYS A 53 -29.48 -12.97 -34.57
N THR A 54 -30.11 -13.85 -33.79
CA THR A 54 -30.93 -14.96 -34.30
C THR A 54 -32.12 -14.49 -35.15
N TYR A 55 -32.73 -13.36 -34.81
CA TYR A 55 -33.82 -12.77 -35.59
C TYR A 55 -33.31 -12.37 -36.97
N THR A 56 -32.16 -11.69 -37.01
CA THR A 56 -31.50 -11.28 -38.25
C THR A 56 -31.10 -12.46 -39.10
N VAL A 57 -30.45 -13.47 -38.53
CA VAL A 57 -30.07 -14.71 -39.22
C VAL A 57 -31.28 -15.41 -39.84
N ASN A 58 -32.37 -15.57 -39.09
CA ASN A 58 -33.59 -16.20 -39.62
C ASN A 58 -34.23 -15.36 -40.74
N MET A 59 -34.26 -14.04 -40.59
CA MET A 59 -34.78 -13.10 -41.58
C MET A 59 -33.98 -13.17 -42.89
N LEU A 60 -32.65 -13.13 -42.82
CA LEU A 60 -31.78 -13.20 -44.00
C LEU A 60 -31.85 -14.57 -44.68
N THR A 61 -31.95 -15.64 -43.88
CA THR A 61 -32.18 -16.99 -44.40
C THR A 61 -33.47 -17.04 -45.21
N ALA A 62 -34.58 -16.53 -44.65
CA ALA A 62 -35.87 -16.55 -45.31
C ALA A 62 -35.92 -15.69 -46.58
N TYR A 63 -35.27 -14.53 -46.59
CA TYR A 63 -35.25 -13.63 -47.75
C TYR A 63 -34.43 -14.19 -48.91
N ASN A 64 -33.27 -14.80 -48.64
CA ASN A 64 -32.34 -15.23 -49.69
C ASN A 64 -32.58 -16.66 -50.19
N SER A 65 -33.12 -17.55 -49.35
CA SER A 65 -33.24 -18.98 -49.68
C SER A 65 -34.13 -19.19 -50.87
N ILE A 66 -33.64 -19.92 -51.86
CA ILE A 66 -34.49 -20.42 -52.94
C ILE A 66 -35.55 -21.39 -52.40
N THR A 67 -36.78 -21.23 -52.87
CA THR A 67 -37.86 -22.17 -52.57
C THR A 67 -38.80 -22.30 -53.77
N ASP A 68 -39.46 -23.45 -53.91
CA ASP A 68 -40.46 -23.67 -54.97
C ASP A 68 -41.75 -22.87 -54.77
N LYS A 69 -41.93 -22.25 -53.59
CA LYS A 69 -43.11 -21.47 -53.24
C LYS A 69 -42.81 -19.98 -53.34
N LYS A 70 -43.82 -19.19 -53.72
CA LYS A 70 -43.71 -17.73 -53.66
C LYS A 70 -43.59 -17.29 -52.20
N ILE A 71 -42.51 -16.57 -51.88
CA ILE A 71 -42.27 -15.99 -50.56
C ILE A 71 -43.14 -14.74 -50.43
N THR A 72 -44.12 -14.74 -49.53
CA THR A 72 -45.07 -13.61 -49.32
C THR A 72 -44.95 -13.00 -47.92
N ILE A 73 -44.16 -13.60 -47.03
CA ILE A 73 -43.96 -13.17 -45.63
C ILE A 73 -43.34 -11.76 -45.46
N PHE A 74 -42.84 -11.16 -46.55
CA PHE A 74 -42.26 -9.82 -46.57
C PHE A 74 -43.22 -8.75 -47.14
N ASP A 75 -44.35 -9.15 -47.76
CA ASP A 75 -45.22 -8.25 -48.52
C ASP A 75 -45.84 -7.13 -47.65
N ASP A 76 -46.03 -7.38 -46.36
CA ASP A 76 -46.60 -6.44 -45.38
C ASP A 76 -45.54 -5.79 -44.45
N LYS A 77 -44.25 -5.98 -44.74
CA LYS A 77 -43.13 -5.51 -43.90
C LYS A 77 -42.58 -4.16 -44.35
N LYS A 78 -41.79 -3.50 -43.52
CA LYS A 78 -41.18 -2.20 -43.82
C LYS A 78 -40.38 -2.23 -45.14
N ILE A 79 -39.69 -3.34 -45.41
CA ILE A 79 -38.92 -3.50 -46.65
C ILE A 79 -39.78 -3.40 -47.91
N SER A 80 -41.04 -3.88 -47.90
CA SER A 80 -41.89 -3.89 -49.11
C SER A 80 -42.32 -2.51 -49.57
N LYS A 81 -42.13 -1.49 -48.72
CA LYS A 81 -42.39 -0.08 -49.02
C LYS A 81 -41.27 0.61 -49.81
N THR A 82 -40.18 -0.10 -50.09
CA THR A 82 -39.00 0.46 -50.77
C THR A 82 -38.88 -0.09 -52.19
N GLU A 83 -38.35 0.71 -53.11
CA GLU A 83 -38.19 0.29 -54.51
C GLU A 83 -37.18 -0.87 -54.62
N ASN A 84 -37.46 -1.82 -55.52
CA ASN A 84 -36.60 -2.99 -55.80
C ASN A 84 -36.30 -3.90 -54.59
N TRP A 85 -37.14 -3.87 -53.55
CA TRP A 85 -36.95 -4.68 -52.35
C TRP A 85 -36.96 -6.20 -52.61
N ASP A 86 -37.61 -6.66 -53.67
CA ASP A 86 -37.75 -8.05 -54.08
C ASP A 86 -36.69 -8.49 -55.10
N LYS A 87 -35.76 -7.60 -55.48
CA LYS A 87 -34.71 -7.85 -56.49
C LYS A 87 -33.94 -9.14 -56.26
N TYR A 88 -33.68 -9.51 -55.01
CA TYR A 88 -32.90 -10.69 -54.62
C TYR A 88 -33.71 -11.75 -53.86
N LEU A 89 -35.02 -11.52 -53.68
CA LEU A 89 -35.90 -12.40 -52.93
C LEU A 89 -35.93 -13.82 -53.54
N GLY A 90 -35.48 -14.81 -52.76
CA GLY A 90 -35.46 -16.23 -53.14
C GLY A 90 -34.54 -16.59 -54.31
N LYS A 91 -33.51 -15.79 -54.61
CA LYS A 91 -32.65 -15.98 -55.78
C LYS A 91 -31.37 -16.79 -55.55
N PHE A 92 -30.95 -16.98 -54.29
CA PHE A 92 -29.65 -17.56 -53.97
C PHE A 92 -29.78 -18.93 -53.32
N ASN A 93 -28.70 -19.71 -53.44
CA ASN A 93 -28.51 -20.84 -52.55
C ASN A 93 -28.04 -20.31 -51.19
N VAL A 94 -28.68 -20.72 -50.10
CA VAL A 94 -28.30 -20.32 -48.74
C VAL A 94 -27.67 -21.49 -48.02
N ILE A 95 -26.48 -21.27 -47.47
CA ILE A 95 -25.86 -22.20 -46.51
C ILE A 95 -25.85 -21.51 -45.15
N ARG A 96 -26.54 -22.11 -44.18
CA ARG A 96 -26.59 -21.61 -42.81
C ARG A 96 -25.87 -22.57 -41.86
N LEU A 97 -24.83 -22.06 -41.20
CA LEU A 97 -24.06 -22.80 -40.20
C LEU A 97 -24.22 -22.13 -38.84
N ASN A 98 -24.76 -22.84 -37.85
CA ASN A 98 -24.66 -22.42 -36.47
C ASN A 98 -23.54 -23.24 -35.79
N MET A 99 -22.46 -22.57 -35.42
CA MET A 99 -21.25 -23.24 -34.95
C MET A 99 -21.41 -23.87 -33.56
N SER A 100 -22.29 -23.34 -32.69
CA SER A 100 -22.49 -23.93 -31.36
C SER A 100 -23.10 -25.33 -31.44
N TYR A 101 -23.84 -25.67 -32.49
CA TYR A 101 -24.39 -27.02 -32.70
C TYR A 101 -23.34 -28.06 -33.10
N PHE A 102 -22.28 -27.66 -33.78
CA PHE A 102 -21.28 -28.60 -34.31
C PHE A 102 -20.11 -28.82 -33.36
N PHE A 103 -19.81 -27.85 -32.49
CA PHE A 103 -18.61 -27.86 -31.65
C PHE A 103 -18.90 -28.12 -30.16
N THR A 104 -20.01 -28.78 -29.81
CA THR A 104 -20.31 -29.21 -28.43
C THR A 104 -19.34 -30.26 -27.89
N ASP A 105 -18.86 -31.16 -28.76
CA ASP A 105 -18.15 -32.39 -28.37
C ASP A 105 -16.64 -32.21 -28.09
N LYS A 106 -16.20 -30.97 -27.85
CA LYS A 106 -14.79 -30.59 -27.57
C LYS A 106 -13.74 -31.04 -28.62
N SER A 107 -14.16 -31.48 -29.82
CA SER A 107 -13.28 -31.86 -30.92
C SER A 107 -13.60 -31.08 -32.19
N ILE A 108 -12.68 -30.19 -32.59
CA ILE A 108 -12.79 -29.40 -33.82
C ILE A 108 -12.83 -30.29 -35.06
N LYS A 109 -12.04 -31.37 -35.09
CA LYS A 109 -12.02 -32.30 -36.22
C LYS A 109 -13.37 -32.99 -36.43
N ILE A 110 -14.03 -33.40 -35.34
CA ILE A 110 -15.36 -34.03 -35.40
C ILE A 110 -16.41 -33.00 -35.83
N GLY A 111 -16.37 -31.79 -35.29
CA GLY A 111 -17.31 -30.72 -35.67
C GLY A 111 -17.23 -30.36 -37.15
N ILE A 112 -16.01 -30.16 -37.69
CA ILE A 112 -15.81 -29.90 -39.13
C ILE A 112 -16.33 -31.07 -39.98
N LYS A 113 -16.07 -32.31 -39.57
CA LYS A 113 -16.58 -33.50 -40.27
C LYS A 113 -18.11 -33.52 -40.30
N LYS A 114 -18.77 -33.26 -39.16
CA LYS A 114 -20.24 -33.19 -39.06
C LYS A 114 -20.84 -32.12 -39.96
N ILE A 115 -20.20 -30.95 -40.05
CA ILE A 115 -20.63 -29.87 -40.96
C ILE A 115 -20.63 -30.37 -42.40
N LYS A 116 -19.49 -30.95 -42.84
CA LYS A 116 -19.33 -31.47 -44.21
C LYS A 116 -20.38 -32.54 -44.53
N GLU A 117 -20.52 -33.55 -43.69
CA GLU A 117 -21.48 -34.63 -43.88
C GLU A 117 -22.93 -34.13 -43.90
N SER A 118 -23.28 -33.15 -43.07
CA SER A 118 -24.65 -32.61 -43.01
C SER A 118 -25.02 -31.86 -44.29
N ILE A 119 -24.14 -30.98 -44.76
CA ILE A 119 -24.36 -30.20 -45.99
C ILE A 119 -24.40 -31.12 -47.20
N PHE A 120 -23.44 -32.06 -47.29
CA PHE A 120 -23.37 -33.04 -48.37
C PHE A 120 -24.66 -33.86 -48.50
N ASN A 121 -25.14 -34.41 -47.38
CA ASN A 121 -26.35 -35.23 -47.36
C ASN A 121 -27.59 -34.44 -47.77
N GLU A 122 -27.66 -33.15 -47.44
CA GLU A 122 -28.77 -32.29 -47.84
C GLU A 122 -28.72 -31.90 -49.31
N ILE A 123 -27.53 -31.58 -49.83
CA ILE A 123 -27.37 -31.27 -51.26
C ILE A 123 -27.75 -32.46 -52.12
N LYS A 124 -27.26 -33.68 -51.80
CA LYS A 124 -27.63 -34.90 -52.56
C LYS A 124 -29.13 -35.22 -52.52
N ARG A 125 -29.85 -34.77 -51.47
CA ARG A 125 -31.31 -34.92 -51.38
C ARG A 125 -32.05 -33.88 -52.21
N ASN A 126 -31.51 -32.67 -52.32
CA ASN A 126 -32.16 -31.52 -52.95
C ASN A 126 -31.79 -31.34 -54.43
N LEU A 127 -30.62 -31.83 -54.87
CA LEU A 127 -30.15 -31.79 -56.26
C LEU A 127 -30.05 -33.21 -56.82
N SER A 128 -30.87 -33.54 -57.82
CA SER A 128 -30.86 -34.84 -58.49
C SER A 128 -29.62 -35.00 -59.36
N ASN A 129 -28.91 -36.15 -59.25
CA ASN A 129 -27.70 -36.50 -60.02
C ASN A 129 -26.47 -35.60 -59.79
N PHE A 130 -26.32 -35.02 -58.60
CA PHE A 130 -25.16 -34.20 -58.24
C PHE A 130 -23.97 -35.07 -57.75
N GLU A 131 -22.79 -34.92 -58.35
CA GLU A 131 -21.53 -35.54 -57.94
C GLU A 131 -20.50 -34.48 -57.51
N PHE A 132 -19.82 -34.71 -56.39
CA PHE A 132 -18.78 -33.80 -55.89
C PHE A 132 -17.42 -34.17 -56.50
N THR A 133 -16.63 -33.16 -56.87
CA THR A 133 -15.29 -33.32 -57.44
C THR A 133 -14.26 -33.73 -56.39
N ASP A 134 -14.25 -33.06 -55.23
CA ASP A 134 -13.53 -33.48 -54.02
C ASP A 134 -14.39 -33.32 -52.77
N GLU A 135 -14.79 -34.44 -52.16
CA GLU A 135 -15.58 -34.45 -50.92
C GLU A 135 -14.77 -33.99 -49.68
N LYS A 136 -13.45 -33.77 -49.81
CA LYS A 136 -12.57 -33.35 -48.72
C LYS A 136 -12.34 -31.85 -48.65
N ASP A 137 -12.36 -31.11 -49.75
CA ASP A 137 -12.21 -29.65 -49.73
C ASP A 137 -13.57 -28.96 -49.72
N PHE A 138 -13.78 -28.05 -48.76
CA PHE A 138 -15.04 -27.32 -48.68
C PHE A 138 -15.15 -26.26 -49.79
N SER A 139 -14.02 -25.77 -50.27
CA SER A 139 -13.97 -24.77 -51.33
C SER A 139 -14.50 -25.33 -52.64
N ASP A 140 -14.12 -26.57 -52.94
CA ASP A 140 -14.57 -27.31 -54.13
C ASP A 140 -16.05 -27.65 -54.01
N ILE A 141 -16.53 -28.05 -52.82
CA ILE A 141 -17.97 -28.24 -52.54
C ILE A 141 -18.79 -26.99 -52.89
N LEU A 142 -18.35 -25.79 -52.47
CA LEU A 142 -19.05 -24.54 -52.78
C LEU A 142 -19.02 -24.22 -54.28
N TYR A 143 -17.89 -24.49 -54.93
CA TYR A 143 -17.73 -24.29 -56.37
C TYR A 143 -18.62 -25.24 -57.18
N ASP A 144 -18.68 -26.52 -56.81
CA ASP A 144 -19.53 -27.52 -57.45
C ASP A 144 -21.03 -27.14 -57.33
N ILE A 145 -21.46 -26.65 -56.16
CA ILE A 145 -22.82 -26.13 -55.97
C ILE A 145 -23.10 -24.97 -56.92
N TYR A 146 -22.19 -24.01 -57.01
CA TYR A 146 -22.32 -22.88 -57.92
C TYR A 146 -22.40 -23.34 -59.38
N TYR A 147 -21.53 -24.26 -59.79
CA TYR A 147 -21.46 -24.78 -61.16
C TYR A 147 -22.75 -25.50 -61.57
N GLU A 148 -23.23 -26.41 -60.74
CA GLU A 148 -24.44 -27.21 -61.05
C GLU A 148 -25.73 -26.41 -60.98
N THR A 149 -25.81 -25.42 -60.08
CA THR A 149 -27.04 -24.61 -59.92
C THR A 149 -27.02 -23.32 -60.72
N ASN A 150 -25.85 -22.91 -61.23
CA ASN A 150 -25.56 -21.62 -61.85
C ASN A 150 -26.04 -20.42 -61.00
N LYS A 151 -25.90 -20.53 -59.67
CA LYS A 151 -26.37 -19.55 -58.69
C LYS A 151 -25.33 -19.33 -57.60
N GLU A 152 -25.06 -18.07 -57.33
CA GLU A 152 -24.19 -17.65 -56.22
C GLU A 152 -24.77 -18.07 -54.85
N ILE A 153 -23.88 -18.16 -53.86
CA ILE A 153 -24.20 -18.67 -52.53
C ILE A 153 -24.25 -17.51 -51.52
N VAL A 154 -25.30 -17.46 -50.71
CA VAL A 154 -25.35 -16.64 -49.50
C VAL A 154 -24.94 -17.51 -48.30
N LEU A 155 -23.80 -17.19 -47.70
CA LEU A 155 -23.25 -17.94 -46.58
C LEU A 155 -23.55 -17.22 -45.26
N ILE A 156 -24.27 -17.87 -44.36
CA ILE A 156 -24.60 -17.34 -43.03
C ILE A 156 -23.90 -18.18 -41.97
N ILE A 157 -22.98 -17.57 -41.22
CA ILE A 157 -22.22 -18.23 -40.16
C ILE A 157 -22.62 -17.62 -38.81
N ASP A 158 -23.40 -18.36 -38.04
CA ASP A 158 -23.90 -17.95 -36.73
C ASP A 158 -23.07 -18.52 -35.59
N GLU A 159 -22.84 -17.70 -34.57
CA GLU A 159 -22.03 -17.98 -33.39
C GLU A 159 -20.59 -18.43 -33.73
N TRP A 160 -19.97 -17.77 -34.71
CA TRP A 160 -18.62 -18.11 -35.20
C TRP A 160 -17.57 -18.19 -34.09
N ASP A 161 -17.73 -17.36 -33.07
CA ASP A 161 -16.81 -17.19 -31.96
C ASP A 161 -17.02 -18.21 -30.82
N TYR A 162 -17.99 -19.11 -30.94
CA TYR A 162 -18.28 -20.14 -29.93
C TYR A 162 -17.04 -20.96 -29.52
N VAL A 163 -16.21 -21.32 -30.50
CA VAL A 163 -14.96 -22.06 -30.25
C VAL A 163 -13.95 -21.23 -29.44
N PHE A 164 -13.89 -19.93 -29.67
CA PHE A 164 -12.97 -19.02 -28.98
C PHE A 164 -13.41 -18.69 -27.55
N GLN A 165 -14.73 -18.68 -27.31
CA GLN A 165 -15.29 -18.49 -25.97
C GLN A 165 -15.13 -19.74 -25.09
N ASN A 166 -14.92 -20.92 -25.69
CA ASN A 166 -14.85 -22.17 -24.95
C ASN A 166 -13.40 -22.56 -24.59
N ASN A 167 -13.10 -22.53 -23.30
CA ASN A 167 -11.77 -22.86 -22.77
C ASN A 167 -11.35 -24.33 -22.94
N SER A 168 -12.23 -25.21 -23.44
CA SER A 168 -11.91 -26.63 -23.63
C SER A 168 -11.00 -26.93 -24.84
N PHE A 169 -10.86 -26.00 -25.78
CA PHE A 169 -10.06 -26.21 -26.98
C PHE A 169 -8.62 -25.75 -26.78
N ASP A 170 -7.64 -26.57 -27.18
CA ASP A 170 -6.23 -26.21 -27.18
C ASP A 170 -5.86 -25.26 -28.34
N LYS A 171 -4.61 -24.78 -28.35
CA LYS A 171 -4.14 -23.80 -29.36
C LYS A 171 -4.12 -24.40 -30.78
N GLU A 172 -3.74 -25.66 -30.94
CA GLU A 172 -3.69 -26.34 -32.25
C GLU A 172 -5.11 -26.55 -32.81
N SER A 173 -6.05 -26.91 -31.95
CA SER A 173 -7.48 -27.01 -32.30
C SER A 173 -8.06 -25.68 -32.77
N ILE A 174 -7.72 -24.57 -32.08
CA ILE A 174 -8.13 -23.22 -32.49
C ILE A 174 -7.57 -22.86 -33.86
N GLU A 175 -6.28 -23.14 -34.13
CA GLU A 175 -5.68 -22.87 -35.44
C GLU A 175 -6.35 -23.68 -36.57
N LYS A 176 -6.70 -24.95 -36.32
CA LYS A 176 -7.48 -25.75 -37.28
C LYS A 176 -8.85 -25.14 -37.57
N TYR A 177 -9.51 -24.60 -36.55
CA TYR A 177 -10.78 -23.91 -36.73
C TYR A 177 -10.64 -22.60 -37.51
N LYS A 178 -9.61 -21.80 -37.23
CA LYS A 178 -9.28 -20.59 -38.01
C LYS A 178 -9.07 -20.91 -39.50
N ASN A 179 -8.27 -21.93 -39.78
CA ASN A 179 -8.02 -22.37 -41.15
C ASN A 179 -9.31 -22.81 -41.86
N PHE A 180 -10.19 -23.52 -41.14
CA PHE A 180 -11.51 -23.88 -41.67
C PHE A 180 -12.39 -22.66 -41.97
N LEU A 181 -12.49 -21.69 -41.05
CA LEU A 181 -13.22 -20.44 -41.30
C LEU A 181 -12.64 -19.69 -42.50
N LYS A 182 -11.32 -19.67 -42.65
CA LYS A 182 -10.66 -19.04 -43.79
C LYS A 182 -11.06 -19.70 -45.11
N THR A 183 -11.09 -21.04 -45.17
CA THR A 183 -11.56 -21.76 -46.37
C THR A 183 -13.03 -21.47 -46.71
N LEU A 184 -13.86 -21.16 -45.71
CA LEU A 184 -15.26 -20.78 -45.92
C LEU A 184 -15.43 -19.37 -46.45
N ILE A 185 -14.66 -18.42 -45.91
CA ILE A 185 -14.85 -16.98 -46.13
C ILE A 185 -14.12 -16.50 -47.38
N ASP A 186 -12.92 -16.99 -47.66
CA ASP A 186 -12.04 -16.44 -48.71
C ASP A 186 -12.35 -16.97 -50.14
N ASN A 187 -13.46 -17.70 -50.32
CA ASN A 187 -13.85 -18.29 -51.60
C ASN A 187 -14.57 -17.25 -52.51
N THR A 188 -14.73 -17.57 -53.80
CA THR A 188 -15.17 -16.64 -54.87
C THR A 188 -16.60 -16.88 -55.36
N SER A 189 -17.29 -17.90 -54.85
CA SER A 189 -18.64 -18.32 -55.29
C SER A 189 -19.79 -17.67 -54.50
N GLN A 190 -19.49 -16.74 -53.58
CA GLN A 190 -20.44 -16.15 -52.65
C GLN A 190 -21.00 -14.80 -53.12
N ALA A 191 -22.33 -14.67 -53.10
CA ALA A 191 -23.04 -13.41 -53.28
C ALA A 191 -22.91 -12.50 -52.05
N LEU A 192 -23.01 -13.09 -50.86
CA LEU A 192 -22.98 -12.42 -49.56
C LEU A 192 -22.52 -13.38 -48.46
N ILE A 193 -21.67 -12.92 -47.55
CA ILE A 193 -21.27 -13.62 -46.34
C ILE A 193 -21.72 -12.80 -45.13
N TYR A 194 -22.56 -13.39 -44.28
CA TYR A 194 -23.06 -12.75 -43.07
C TYR A 194 -22.67 -13.57 -41.84
N ILE A 195 -21.79 -13.00 -41.02
CA ILE A 195 -21.24 -13.67 -39.84
C ILE A 195 -21.77 -13.03 -38.56
N THR A 196 -22.20 -13.82 -37.59
CA THR A 196 -22.66 -13.32 -36.28
C THR A 196 -21.89 -13.94 -35.13
N GLY A 197 -21.56 -13.11 -34.13
CA GLY A 197 -20.82 -13.53 -32.93
C GLY A 197 -21.04 -12.58 -31.75
N ILE A 198 -20.40 -12.85 -30.61
CA ILE A 198 -20.25 -11.87 -29.52
C ILE A 198 -18.99 -11.02 -29.76
N LEU A 199 -17.90 -11.67 -30.16
CA LEU A 199 -16.60 -11.05 -30.44
C LEU A 199 -16.50 -10.62 -31.91
N PRO A 200 -15.82 -9.48 -32.21
CA PRO A 200 -15.53 -9.05 -33.60
C PRO A 200 -14.55 -10.01 -34.28
N MET A 201 -14.47 -10.04 -35.62
CA MET A 201 -13.40 -10.78 -36.32
C MET A 201 -12.18 -9.88 -36.58
N LEU A 202 -10.99 -10.48 -36.70
CA LEU A 202 -9.78 -9.73 -37.05
C LEU A 202 -9.69 -9.62 -38.58
N GLU A 203 -9.81 -8.39 -39.10
CA GLU A 203 -9.75 -8.09 -40.55
C GLU A 203 -8.43 -8.53 -41.19
N SER A 204 -7.34 -8.54 -40.42
CA SER A 204 -6.04 -9.01 -40.90
C SER A 204 -5.99 -10.53 -41.15
N GLU A 205 -6.91 -11.31 -40.59
CA GLU A 205 -6.90 -12.78 -40.67
C GLU A 205 -7.86 -13.34 -41.75
N TYR A 206 -8.91 -12.60 -42.11
CA TYR A 206 -9.99 -13.06 -42.99
C TYR A 206 -10.39 -11.98 -43.99
N LYS A 207 -10.84 -12.37 -45.20
CA LYS A 207 -11.34 -11.43 -46.21
C LYS A 207 -12.75 -10.91 -45.88
N ILE A 208 -12.86 -10.15 -44.80
CA ILE A 208 -14.08 -9.49 -44.32
C ILE A 208 -13.98 -8.00 -44.66
N SER A 209 -15.03 -7.43 -45.20
CA SER A 209 -15.06 -6.03 -45.61
C SER A 209 -15.34 -5.08 -44.45
N ASP A 210 -16.28 -5.43 -43.57
CA ASP A 210 -16.64 -4.62 -42.41
C ASP A 210 -16.93 -5.46 -41.16
N ASN A 211 -16.53 -4.97 -39.99
CA ASN A 211 -16.89 -5.50 -38.68
C ASN A 211 -17.73 -4.50 -37.88
N TYR A 212 -19.02 -4.81 -37.73
CA TYR A 212 -19.93 -4.01 -36.92
C TYR A 212 -20.01 -4.58 -35.50
N SER A 213 -19.71 -3.78 -34.49
CA SER A 213 -19.73 -4.22 -33.08
C SER A 213 -20.27 -3.17 -32.11
N MET A 214 -20.41 -3.52 -30.83
CA MET A 214 -20.80 -2.54 -29.79
C MET A 214 -19.81 -1.36 -29.66
N ILE A 215 -18.58 -1.51 -30.14
CA ILE A 215 -17.53 -0.48 -30.11
C ILE A 215 -17.53 0.35 -31.40
N SER A 216 -17.70 -0.32 -32.53
CA SER A 216 -17.76 0.28 -33.87
C SER A 216 -19.05 -0.14 -34.57
N PRO A 217 -20.22 0.41 -34.19
CA PRO A 217 -21.51 -0.05 -34.70
C PRO A 217 -21.90 0.61 -36.03
N GLU A 218 -21.39 1.81 -36.33
CA GLU A 218 -21.70 2.59 -37.55
C GLU A 218 -23.20 2.63 -37.89
N TRP A 219 -23.57 2.48 -39.17
CA TRP A 219 -24.96 2.46 -39.61
C TRP A 219 -25.75 1.26 -39.06
N MET A 220 -25.08 0.20 -38.63
CA MET A 220 -25.68 -0.99 -38.02
C MET A 220 -26.22 -0.70 -36.60
N ALA A 221 -25.79 0.39 -35.95
CA ALA A 221 -26.21 0.80 -34.61
C ALA A 221 -27.74 0.76 -34.41
N LYS A 222 -28.50 1.22 -35.41
CA LYS A 222 -29.97 1.26 -35.35
C LYS A 222 -30.64 -0.12 -35.35
N TYR A 223 -29.94 -1.14 -35.82
CA TYR A 223 -30.45 -2.50 -35.92
C TYR A 223 -30.11 -3.36 -34.70
N PHE A 224 -29.20 -2.94 -33.83
CA PHE A 224 -28.90 -3.65 -32.59
C PHE A 224 -30.06 -3.52 -31.58
N GLY A 225 -30.38 -4.60 -30.87
CA GLY A 225 -31.32 -4.57 -29.74
C GLY A 225 -32.71 -4.04 -30.10
N PHE A 226 -33.35 -3.31 -29.18
CA PHE A 226 -34.52 -2.47 -29.47
C PHE A 226 -34.20 -1.00 -29.23
N ASN A 227 -34.85 -0.10 -29.97
CA ASN A 227 -34.91 1.32 -29.61
C ASN A 227 -36.19 1.65 -28.82
N GLU A 228 -36.28 2.86 -28.28
CA GLU A 228 -37.41 3.26 -27.44
C GLU A 228 -38.77 3.17 -28.15
N ASN A 229 -38.85 3.59 -29.41
CA ASN A 229 -40.09 3.52 -30.21
C ASN A 229 -40.53 2.07 -30.43
N GLU A 230 -39.58 1.16 -30.64
CA GLU A 230 -39.84 -0.28 -30.81
C GLU A 230 -40.37 -0.91 -29.51
N ILE A 231 -39.91 -0.46 -28.35
CA ILE A 231 -40.45 -0.90 -27.05
C ILE A 231 -41.89 -0.41 -26.88
N GLU A 232 -42.18 0.83 -27.27
CA GLU A 232 -43.55 1.37 -27.26
C GLU A 232 -44.48 0.61 -28.20
N GLU A 233 -44.02 0.30 -29.41
CA GLU A 233 -44.75 -0.51 -30.38
C GLU A 233 -45.06 -1.90 -29.79
N LEU A 234 -44.05 -2.56 -29.22
CA LEU A 234 -44.20 -3.86 -28.55
C LEU A 234 -45.19 -3.80 -27.39
N TRP A 235 -45.12 -2.75 -26.57
CA TRP A 235 -46.05 -2.54 -25.46
C TRP A 235 -47.48 -2.36 -25.94
N LYS A 236 -47.71 -1.50 -26.94
CA LYS A 236 -49.04 -1.28 -27.54
C LYS A 236 -49.60 -2.55 -28.15
N LYS A 237 -48.77 -3.35 -28.82
CA LYS A 237 -49.16 -4.64 -29.43
C LYS A 237 -49.65 -5.66 -28.39
N LEU A 238 -49.07 -5.65 -27.19
CA LEU A 238 -49.36 -6.65 -26.14
C LEU A 238 -50.41 -6.18 -25.12
N PHE A 239 -50.52 -4.89 -24.86
CA PHE A 239 -51.39 -4.31 -23.83
C PHE A 239 -52.41 -3.29 -24.35
N GLY A 240 -52.45 -3.02 -25.66
CA GLY A 240 -53.35 -2.02 -26.26
C GLY A 240 -54.84 -2.27 -26.00
N SER A 241 -55.25 -3.51 -25.72
CA SER A 241 -56.61 -3.85 -25.31
C SER A 241 -56.91 -3.56 -23.84
N GLU A 242 -55.92 -3.53 -22.94
CA GLU A 242 -56.07 -3.18 -21.51
C GLU A 242 -56.16 -1.65 -21.28
N MET A 243 -55.86 -0.82 -22.29
CA MET A 243 -55.94 0.65 -22.18
C MET A 243 -57.35 1.23 -22.32
N HIS A 244 -58.31 0.47 -22.86
CA HIS A 244 -59.69 0.98 -23.02
C HIS A 244 -60.48 1.03 -21.70
N ASP A 245 -60.08 0.31 -20.65
CA ASP A 245 -60.81 0.31 -19.36
C ASP A 245 -60.32 1.37 -18.35
N ASN A 246 -59.17 2.01 -18.57
CA ASN A 246 -58.60 2.97 -17.60
C ASN A 246 -58.83 4.46 -17.95
N THR A 247 -59.44 4.77 -19.09
CA THR A 247 -59.66 6.17 -19.52
C THR A 247 -60.83 6.88 -18.80
N ASN A 248 -61.60 6.18 -17.96
CA ASN A 248 -62.71 6.78 -17.21
C ASN A 248 -62.36 7.25 -15.77
N ASN A 249 -61.13 7.04 -15.27
CA ASN A 249 -60.80 7.36 -13.86
C ASN A 249 -59.70 8.41 -13.62
N GLU A 250 -59.18 9.09 -14.65
CA GLU A 250 -58.19 10.17 -14.49
C GLU A 250 -58.77 11.60 -14.65
N LYS A 251 -59.96 11.84 -14.07
CA LYS A 251 -60.44 13.21 -13.77
C LYS A 251 -60.78 13.35 -12.29
N SER A 252 -59.74 13.57 -11.48
CA SER A 252 -59.69 14.21 -10.15
C SER A 252 -58.49 13.60 -9.39
N LYS A 253 -57.44 14.31 -9.01
CA LYS A 253 -57.40 15.49 -8.13
C LYS A 253 -56.05 16.21 -8.33
N LYS A 254 -56.12 17.53 -8.56
CA LYS A 254 -55.05 18.48 -8.25
C LYS A 254 -54.94 18.62 -6.72
N ILE A 255 -53.74 18.49 -6.17
CA ILE A 255 -53.31 19.12 -4.90
C ILE A 255 -51.82 19.44 -5.07
N LYS A 256 -51.51 20.67 -5.53
CA LYS A 256 -50.89 21.80 -4.80
C LYS A 256 -49.42 21.60 -4.42
N LEU A 257 -48.58 22.32 -5.16
CA LEU A 257 -47.28 22.83 -4.73
C LEU A 257 -47.49 23.79 -3.54
N ASP A 258 -46.66 23.67 -2.51
CA ASP A 258 -46.37 24.75 -1.57
C ASP A 258 -44.84 24.87 -1.44
N ASP A 259 -44.36 26.08 -1.73
CA ASP A 259 -43.01 26.56 -1.47
C ASP A 259 -42.85 26.90 0.02
N GLY A 260 -41.66 26.68 0.60
CA GLY A 260 -41.30 27.38 1.83
C GLY A 260 -40.18 26.79 2.71
N ALA A 261 -39.01 27.42 2.61
CA ALA A 261 -38.02 27.69 3.67
C ALA A 261 -36.94 26.64 4.03
N TYR A 262 -35.71 27.15 3.90
CA TYR A 262 -34.41 26.65 4.34
C TYR A 262 -34.33 26.42 5.86
N GLU A 263 -33.63 25.35 6.28
CA GLU A 263 -32.52 25.49 7.23
C GLU A 263 -31.57 24.28 7.19
N SER A 264 -30.29 24.61 7.31
CA SER A 264 -29.12 23.74 7.36
C SER A 264 -29.06 22.87 8.61
N ASN A 265 -28.66 21.61 8.47
CA ASN A 265 -27.72 20.95 9.39
C ASN A 265 -27.24 19.60 8.83
N GLY A 266 -25.92 19.48 8.66
CA GLY A 266 -25.26 18.22 8.38
C GLY A 266 -24.99 17.43 9.65
N LYS A 267 -25.17 16.11 9.59
CA LYS A 267 -24.23 15.06 10.05
C LYS A 267 -24.91 13.69 10.06
N THR A 268 -24.27 12.76 9.33
CA THR A 268 -24.06 11.34 9.67
C THR A 268 -25.16 10.57 10.43
N SER A 269 -25.81 9.64 9.73
CA SER A 269 -26.26 8.36 10.30
C SER A 269 -26.63 7.34 9.20
N ASN A 270 -25.62 6.90 8.44
CA ASN A 270 -25.64 5.54 7.87
C ASN A 270 -25.36 4.58 9.03
N GLU A 271 -26.41 4.10 9.70
CA GLU A 271 -26.48 2.89 10.53
C GLU A 271 -27.75 2.94 11.38
N LYS A 272 -28.89 2.61 10.75
CA LYS A 272 -30.13 2.09 11.37
C LYS A 272 -31.25 2.09 10.33
N LEU A 273 -31.25 1.09 9.47
CA LEU A 273 -32.45 0.56 8.79
C LEU A 273 -32.14 -0.81 8.17
N LEU A 274 -31.47 -1.65 8.97
CA LEU A 274 -31.38 -3.09 8.76
C LEU A 274 -31.78 -3.72 10.08
N ILE A 275 -33.05 -4.11 10.15
CA ILE A 275 -33.76 -5.01 11.09
C ILE A 275 -35.22 -4.54 11.04
N ASN A 276 -36.11 -5.47 10.74
CA ASN A 276 -37.54 -5.33 10.40
C ASN A 276 -37.85 -5.01 8.93
N ASN A 277 -37.68 -6.00 8.06
CA ASN A 277 -38.60 -6.23 6.94
C ASN A 277 -38.82 -7.72 6.66
N GLU A 278 -38.88 -8.53 7.73
CA GLU A 278 -39.54 -9.84 7.68
C GLU A 278 -40.92 -9.70 8.34
N LYS A 279 -41.97 -10.00 7.56
CA LYS A 279 -43.41 -9.93 7.89
C LYS A 279 -44.10 -8.56 7.73
N VAL A 280 -44.20 -8.09 6.49
CA VAL A 280 -45.47 -7.54 5.96
C VAL A 280 -45.67 -8.06 4.54
N ILE A 281 -46.18 -9.29 4.44
CA ILE A 281 -46.83 -9.78 3.22
C ILE A 281 -48.26 -9.25 3.27
N GLN A 282 -48.47 -8.04 2.75
CA GLN A 282 -49.78 -7.62 2.26
C GLN A 282 -49.59 -7.05 0.87
N LYS A 283 -50.33 -7.65 -0.08
CA LYS A 283 -50.40 -7.36 -1.50
C LYS A 283 -50.31 -5.85 -1.81
N ASN A 284 -49.14 -5.38 -2.22
CA ASN A 284 -49.02 -4.21 -3.07
C ASN A 284 -48.62 -4.70 -4.46
N GLU A 285 -49.62 -4.84 -5.34
CA GLU A 285 -49.39 -5.01 -6.78
C GLU A 285 -48.63 -3.78 -7.29
N ILE A 286 -47.32 -3.94 -7.50
CA ILE A 286 -46.53 -2.96 -8.24
C ILE A 286 -47.09 -2.96 -9.65
N LYS A 287 -47.75 -1.86 -10.06
CA LYS A 287 -48.22 -1.65 -11.43
C LYS A 287 -47.02 -1.70 -12.37
N PHE A 288 -46.82 -2.83 -13.03
CA PHE A 288 -45.84 -2.99 -14.10
C PHE A 288 -46.13 -1.98 -15.22
N ASN A 289 -45.28 -0.98 -15.39
CA ASN A 289 -45.44 0.10 -16.37
C ASN A 289 -44.27 0.10 -17.38
N LEU A 290 -44.57 0.50 -18.62
CA LEU A 290 -43.59 0.82 -19.66
C LEU A 290 -42.44 1.71 -19.18
N ASN A 291 -42.70 2.73 -18.34
CA ASN A 291 -41.66 3.59 -17.79
C ASN A 291 -40.66 2.81 -16.93
N ASP A 292 -41.09 1.77 -16.22
CA ASP A 292 -40.18 0.96 -15.40
C ASP A 292 -39.22 0.14 -16.29
N ILE A 293 -39.71 -0.37 -17.43
CA ILE A 293 -38.87 -1.04 -18.43
C ILE A 293 -37.86 -0.06 -19.02
N LYS A 294 -38.34 1.12 -19.42
CA LYS A 294 -37.49 2.16 -20.01
C LYS A 294 -36.41 2.59 -19.02
N ASN A 295 -36.74 2.81 -17.74
CA ASN A 295 -35.77 3.23 -16.74
C ASN A 295 -34.78 2.11 -16.37
N TRP A 296 -35.24 0.87 -16.28
CA TRP A 296 -34.41 -0.24 -15.79
C TRP A 296 -33.44 -0.80 -16.83
N TYR A 297 -33.84 -0.88 -18.10
CA TYR A 297 -33.06 -1.53 -19.16
C TYR A 297 -32.38 -0.53 -20.13
N ASN A 298 -32.66 0.77 -20.02
CA ASN A 298 -32.00 1.80 -20.85
C ASN A 298 -30.56 2.01 -20.39
N GLY A 299 -29.63 2.13 -21.34
CA GLY A 299 -28.25 2.38 -20.99
C GLY A 299 -27.21 2.26 -22.08
N TYR A 300 -27.43 1.37 -23.06
CA TYR A 300 -26.46 1.21 -24.15
C TYR A 300 -26.65 2.35 -25.15
N GLN A 301 -25.60 3.14 -25.35
CA GLN A 301 -25.60 4.21 -26.33
C GLN A 301 -24.63 3.85 -27.45
N LEU A 302 -25.16 3.64 -28.66
CA LEU A 302 -24.37 3.35 -29.85
C LEU A 302 -24.31 4.60 -30.72
N ILE A 303 -23.14 4.89 -31.28
CA ILE A 303 -22.92 6.07 -32.10
C ILE A 303 -22.58 5.63 -33.51
N ASP A 304 -23.39 6.10 -34.45
CA ASP A 304 -23.09 6.03 -35.86
C ASP A 304 -22.15 7.20 -36.19
N ASN A 305 -20.85 6.91 -36.21
CA ASN A 305 -19.82 7.93 -36.39
C ASN A 305 -19.85 8.57 -37.79
N ILE A 306 -20.44 7.91 -38.80
CA ILE A 306 -20.53 8.44 -40.16
C ILE A 306 -21.56 9.58 -40.22
N TYR A 307 -22.72 9.39 -39.56
CA TYR A 307 -23.82 10.36 -39.58
C TYR A 307 -23.95 11.16 -38.28
N GLY A 308 -23.09 10.93 -37.29
CA GLY A 308 -23.11 11.58 -35.98
C GLY A 308 -24.35 11.27 -35.13
N LYS A 309 -25.08 10.20 -35.46
CA LYS A 309 -26.37 9.89 -34.85
C LYS A 309 -26.21 8.93 -33.68
N LYS A 310 -26.80 9.28 -32.52
CA LYS A 310 -26.81 8.44 -31.32
C LYS A 310 -28.08 7.60 -31.25
N TYR A 311 -27.93 6.34 -30.87
CA TYR A 311 -29.01 5.38 -30.69
C TYR A 311 -28.98 4.84 -29.26
N ASN A 312 -30.09 5.00 -28.53
CA ASN A 312 -30.28 4.36 -27.23
C ASN A 312 -30.89 2.98 -27.46
N ILE A 313 -30.15 1.96 -27.06
CA ILE A 313 -30.44 0.56 -27.36
C ILE A 313 -30.71 -0.22 -26.08
N TYR A 314 -31.64 -1.16 -26.18
CA TYR A 314 -32.06 -2.06 -25.13
C TYR A 314 -31.81 -3.51 -25.54
N SER A 315 -31.49 -4.38 -24.57
CA SER A 315 -31.48 -5.84 -24.80
C SER A 315 -32.88 -6.32 -25.17
N SER A 316 -33.05 -6.80 -26.41
CA SER A 316 -34.34 -7.33 -26.89
C SER A 316 -34.83 -8.48 -26.00
N TYR A 317 -33.91 -9.36 -25.57
CA TYR A 317 -34.25 -10.48 -24.70
C TYR A 317 -34.76 -10.03 -23.33
N SER A 318 -34.06 -9.10 -22.67
CA SER A 318 -34.43 -8.63 -21.33
C SER A 318 -35.78 -7.91 -21.36
N VAL A 319 -36.00 -7.04 -22.35
CA VAL A 319 -37.27 -6.33 -22.54
C VAL A 319 -38.43 -7.31 -22.81
N VAL A 320 -38.25 -8.25 -23.75
CA VAL A 320 -39.28 -9.26 -24.04
C VAL A 320 -39.58 -10.12 -22.81
N LYS A 321 -38.57 -10.54 -22.05
CA LYS A 321 -38.78 -11.32 -20.82
C LYS A 321 -39.49 -10.51 -19.74
N ALA A 322 -39.14 -9.24 -19.58
CA ALA A 322 -39.79 -8.36 -18.62
C ALA A 322 -41.28 -8.21 -18.93
N ILE A 323 -41.61 -7.92 -20.20
CA ILE A 323 -42.98 -7.75 -20.67
C ILE A 323 -43.78 -9.05 -20.55
N THR A 324 -43.25 -10.16 -21.06
CA THR A 324 -43.95 -11.46 -21.05
C THR A 324 -44.17 -12.00 -19.64
N LYS A 325 -43.25 -11.74 -18.70
CA LYS A 325 -43.40 -12.12 -17.29
C LYS A 325 -44.11 -11.06 -16.43
N LYS A 326 -44.46 -9.90 -17.00
CA LYS A 326 -44.97 -8.71 -16.29
C LYS A 326 -44.14 -8.37 -15.04
N LYS A 327 -42.81 -8.46 -15.14
CA LYS A 327 -41.88 -8.27 -14.00
C LYS A 327 -40.53 -7.69 -14.44
N ILE A 328 -40.10 -6.63 -13.77
CA ILE A 328 -38.73 -6.11 -13.86
C ILE A 328 -37.81 -7.02 -13.05
N HIS A 329 -36.75 -7.53 -13.69
CA HIS A 329 -35.79 -8.44 -13.08
C HIS A 329 -34.48 -8.46 -13.87
N ASN A 330 -33.41 -8.96 -13.27
CA ASN A 330 -32.20 -9.32 -13.99
C ASN A 330 -32.40 -10.62 -14.79
N PHE A 331 -32.32 -10.56 -16.12
CA PHE A 331 -32.47 -11.70 -17.01
C PHE A 331 -31.15 -12.10 -17.70
N GLN A 332 -30.07 -11.36 -17.48
CA GLN A 332 -28.75 -11.68 -18.04
C GLN A 332 -28.08 -12.84 -17.30
N ASN A 333 -27.20 -13.57 -18.00
CA ASN A 333 -26.40 -14.63 -17.40
C ASN A 333 -25.05 -14.05 -16.94
N GLU A 334 -24.85 -13.95 -15.63
CA GLU A 334 -23.64 -13.37 -15.01
C GLU A 334 -22.46 -14.36 -14.86
N SER A 335 -22.60 -15.62 -15.29
CA SER A 335 -21.55 -16.64 -15.08
C SER A 335 -20.20 -16.30 -15.75
N ILE A 336 -20.23 -15.73 -16.95
CA ILE A 336 -19.04 -15.26 -17.67
C ILE A 336 -18.42 -14.07 -16.94
N LEU A 337 -19.24 -13.10 -16.51
CA LEU A 337 -18.80 -11.95 -15.74
C LEU A 337 -18.03 -12.40 -14.50
N HIS A 338 -18.63 -13.29 -13.68
CA HIS A 338 -18.01 -13.80 -12.47
C HIS A 338 -16.69 -14.54 -12.76
N SER A 339 -16.64 -15.38 -13.81
CA SER A 339 -15.43 -16.12 -14.17
C SER A 339 -14.29 -15.21 -14.63
N VAL A 340 -14.59 -14.16 -15.38
CA VAL A 340 -13.60 -13.19 -15.86
C VAL A 340 -13.11 -12.32 -14.70
N ILE A 341 -14.01 -11.86 -13.82
CA ILE A 341 -13.61 -11.08 -12.64
C ILE A 341 -12.73 -11.92 -11.72
N GLU A 342 -13.11 -13.17 -11.43
CA GLU A 342 -12.31 -14.05 -10.59
C GLU A 342 -10.88 -14.22 -11.08
N LYS A 343 -10.69 -14.47 -12.38
CA LYS A 343 -9.36 -14.66 -12.97
C LYS A 343 -8.51 -13.40 -12.98
N ASN A 344 -9.13 -12.22 -12.84
CA ASN A 344 -8.49 -10.91 -12.96
C ASN A 344 -8.79 -10.00 -11.76
N PHE A 345 -9.09 -10.60 -10.59
CA PHE A 345 -9.71 -9.90 -9.48
C PHE A 345 -8.94 -8.65 -9.05
N TYR A 346 -7.64 -8.77 -8.75
CA TYR A 346 -6.82 -7.64 -8.29
C TYR A 346 -6.63 -6.54 -9.33
N ARG A 347 -6.81 -6.83 -10.62
CA ARG A 347 -6.76 -5.81 -11.67
C ARG A 347 -8.07 -5.07 -11.83
N LEU A 348 -9.18 -5.72 -11.49
CA LEU A 348 -10.53 -5.19 -11.69
C LEU A 348 -11.19 -4.68 -10.41
N LYS A 349 -10.76 -5.11 -9.22
CA LYS A 349 -11.40 -4.80 -7.93
C LYS A 349 -11.74 -3.32 -7.81
N ASP A 350 -10.73 -2.46 -7.94
CA ASP A 350 -10.91 -1.01 -7.77
C ASP A 350 -11.70 -0.40 -8.94
N ILE A 351 -11.54 -0.95 -10.15
CA ILE A 351 -12.25 -0.53 -11.37
C ILE A 351 -13.74 -0.79 -11.22
N ILE A 352 -14.12 -1.96 -10.72
CA ILE A 352 -15.51 -2.34 -10.44
C ILE A 352 -16.11 -1.39 -9.40
N ILE A 353 -15.39 -1.07 -8.32
CA ILE A 353 -15.86 -0.13 -7.30
C ILE A 353 -16.08 1.26 -7.91
N LEU A 354 -15.19 1.74 -8.79
CA LEU A 354 -15.37 3.03 -9.48
C LEU A 354 -16.58 3.02 -10.41
N LEU A 355 -16.75 1.97 -11.21
CA LEU A 355 -17.90 1.80 -12.10
C LEU A 355 -19.22 1.78 -11.32
N MET A 356 -19.25 1.09 -10.17
CA MET A 356 -20.39 1.07 -9.25
C MET A 356 -20.73 2.45 -8.70
N ASN A 357 -19.73 3.30 -8.47
CA ASN A 357 -19.90 4.70 -8.09
C ASN A 357 -20.23 5.62 -9.29
N SER A 358 -20.72 5.05 -10.39
CA SER A 358 -21.14 5.74 -11.62
C SER A 358 -20.03 6.56 -12.29
N LYS A 359 -18.76 6.21 -12.07
CA LYS A 359 -17.65 6.80 -12.82
C LYS A 359 -17.51 6.13 -14.18
N ARG A 360 -17.14 6.93 -15.18
CA ARG A 360 -16.73 6.47 -16.50
C ARG A 360 -15.22 6.20 -16.51
N ILE A 361 -14.79 5.20 -17.26
CA ILE A 361 -13.37 4.78 -17.29
C ILE A 361 -12.87 4.79 -18.72
N LYS A 362 -11.84 5.60 -18.98
CA LYS A 362 -11.20 5.66 -20.29
C LYS A 362 -10.41 4.37 -20.57
N ILE A 363 -10.59 3.81 -21.77
CA ILE A 363 -9.91 2.59 -22.22
C ILE A 363 -9.35 2.75 -23.64
N ASN A 364 -8.27 2.03 -23.95
CA ASN A 364 -7.79 1.90 -25.31
C ASN A 364 -8.26 0.57 -25.93
N VAL A 365 -9.16 0.64 -26.91
CA VAL A 365 -9.73 -0.55 -27.58
C VAL A 365 -8.87 -1.09 -28.72
N THR A 366 -7.83 -0.37 -29.17
CA THR A 366 -7.04 -0.73 -30.37
C THR A 366 -6.16 -1.97 -30.21
N SER A 367 -5.82 -2.35 -28.98
CA SER A 367 -5.00 -3.54 -28.70
C SER A 367 -5.81 -4.83 -28.57
N PHE A 368 -7.14 -4.74 -28.56
CA PHE A 368 -8.00 -5.88 -28.25
C PHE A 368 -7.86 -7.00 -29.29
N LYS A 369 -7.67 -8.22 -28.80
CA LYS A 369 -7.63 -9.44 -29.62
C LYS A 369 -8.66 -10.43 -29.10
N ASN A 370 -9.32 -11.13 -30.02
CA ASN A 370 -10.43 -12.04 -29.71
C ASN A 370 -10.01 -13.39 -29.09
N ASP A 371 -8.77 -13.51 -28.58
CA ASP A 371 -8.28 -14.71 -27.90
C ASP A 371 -8.42 -14.53 -26.38
N MET A 372 -9.47 -15.14 -25.80
CA MET A 372 -9.76 -15.08 -24.36
C MET A 372 -8.61 -15.58 -23.46
N LYS A 373 -7.59 -16.27 -24.01
CA LYS A 373 -6.45 -16.76 -23.23
C LYS A 373 -5.42 -15.67 -22.90
N ILE A 374 -5.49 -14.49 -23.53
CA ILE A 374 -4.43 -13.45 -23.56
C ILE A 374 -4.93 -12.07 -23.10
N PHE A 375 -5.95 -11.96 -22.24
CA PHE A 375 -6.26 -10.65 -21.64
C PHE A 375 -5.21 -10.29 -20.59
N ASN A 376 -4.17 -9.58 -21.05
CA ASN A 376 -2.99 -9.27 -20.27
C ASN A 376 -3.03 -7.86 -19.65
N ASN A 377 -4.02 -7.04 -19.99
CA ASN A 377 -4.20 -5.68 -19.45
C ASN A 377 -5.68 -5.41 -19.11
N LYS A 378 -5.94 -4.31 -18.40
CA LYS A 378 -7.29 -3.90 -17.97
C LYS A 378 -8.20 -3.52 -19.15
N ASP A 379 -7.66 -2.88 -20.18
CA ASP A 379 -8.42 -2.31 -21.29
C ASP A 379 -9.03 -3.43 -22.16
N ASP A 380 -8.30 -4.52 -22.39
CA ASP A 380 -8.82 -5.66 -23.12
C ASP A 380 -9.96 -6.36 -22.34
N ILE A 381 -9.85 -6.43 -21.01
CA ILE A 381 -10.89 -7.04 -20.16
C ILE A 381 -12.16 -6.18 -20.15
N LEU A 382 -12.02 -4.86 -20.08
CA LEU A 382 -13.15 -3.94 -20.14
C LEU A 382 -13.79 -3.94 -21.53
N THR A 383 -12.99 -4.02 -22.58
CA THR A 383 -13.43 -4.21 -23.97
C THR A 383 -14.24 -5.50 -24.12
N LEU A 384 -13.77 -6.61 -23.53
CA LEU A 384 -14.52 -7.86 -23.49
C LEU A 384 -15.89 -7.70 -22.82
N PHE A 385 -15.96 -6.98 -21.69
CA PHE A 385 -17.23 -6.71 -21.02
C PHE A 385 -18.19 -5.88 -21.87
N VAL A 386 -17.70 -4.96 -22.70
CA VAL A 386 -18.54 -4.24 -23.67
C VAL A 386 -19.14 -5.22 -24.68
N HIS A 387 -18.34 -6.10 -25.28
CA HIS A 387 -18.83 -7.09 -26.26
C HIS A 387 -19.83 -8.09 -25.65
N HIS A 388 -19.64 -8.49 -24.40
CA HIS A 388 -20.60 -9.33 -23.68
C HIS A 388 -21.83 -8.58 -23.15
N GLY A 389 -21.87 -7.25 -23.29
CA GLY A 389 -22.98 -6.42 -22.83
C GLY A 389 -22.97 -6.12 -21.34
N PHE A 390 -21.88 -6.41 -20.61
CA PHE A 390 -21.73 -6.03 -19.21
C PHE A 390 -21.25 -4.59 -19.01
N LEU A 391 -20.85 -3.89 -20.08
CA LEU A 391 -20.54 -2.46 -20.06
C LEU A 391 -21.08 -1.79 -21.33
N GLY A 392 -21.41 -0.50 -21.23
CA GLY A 392 -21.57 0.39 -22.37
C GLY A 392 -20.24 1.04 -22.74
N TYR A 393 -20.11 1.49 -23.98
CA TYR A 393 -18.93 2.20 -24.49
C TYR A 393 -19.37 3.46 -25.23
N ASP A 394 -18.73 4.58 -24.91
CA ASP A 394 -18.92 5.86 -25.59
C ASP A 394 -17.75 6.11 -26.53
N SER A 395 -17.96 5.94 -27.84
CA SER A 395 -16.89 6.08 -28.84
C SER A 395 -16.36 7.51 -28.97
N ASN A 396 -17.10 8.53 -28.50
CA ASN A 396 -16.64 9.92 -28.55
C ASN A 396 -15.66 10.25 -27.42
N THR A 397 -15.85 9.65 -26.24
CA THR A 397 -14.98 9.89 -25.08
C THR A 397 -13.96 8.77 -24.84
N GLU A 398 -14.13 7.63 -25.52
CA GLU A 398 -13.36 6.39 -25.35
C GLU A 398 -13.52 5.80 -23.93
N GLU A 399 -14.73 5.95 -23.35
CA GLU A 399 -15.01 5.54 -21.98
C GLU A 399 -16.02 4.41 -21.89
N VAL A 400 -15.81 3.51 -20.91
CA VAL A 400 -16.79 2.49 -20.51
C VAL A 400 -17.56 2.89 -19.27
N TYR A 401 -18.77 2.37 -19.15
CA TYR A 401 -19.68 2.65 -18.04
C TYR A 401 -20.67 1.49 -17.81
N ILE A 402 -21.25 1.41 -16.61
CA ILE A 402 -22.37 0.49 -16.34
C ILE A 402 -23.62 1.06 -17.04
N PRO A 403 -24.20 0.36 -18.02
CA PRO A 403 -25.25 0.92 -18.86
C PRO A 403 -26.55 1.11 -18.09
N ASN A 404 -26.98 0.12 -17.31
CA ASN A 404 -28.33 0.09 -16.74
C ASN A 404 -28.39 -0.68 -15.41
N GLU A 405 -29.56 -0.68 -14.76
CA GLU A 405 -29.76 -1.29 -13.45
C GLU A 405 -29.68 -2.83 -13.48
N GLU A 406 -30.08 -3.46 -14.60
CA GLU A 406 -29.90 -4.91 -14.79
C GLU A 406 -28.42 -5.31 -14.68
N VAL A 407 -27.54 -4.56 -15.34
CA VAL A 407 -26.09 -4.82 -15.30
C VAL A 407 -25.48 -4.42 -13.96
N ARG A 408 -25.93 -3.30 -13.36
CA ARG A 408 -25.49 -2.88 -12.02
C ARG A 408 -25.67 -4.01 -11.00
N ILE A 409 -26.83 -4.67 -11.01
CA ILE A 409 -27.14 -5.78 -10.11
C ILE A 409 -26.17 -6.95 -10.27
N ASN A 410 -25.73 -7.27 -11.50
CA ASN A 410 -24.72 -8.32 -11.70
C ASN A 410 -23.42 -8.04 -10.93
N PHE A 411 -22.94 -6.79 -10.99
CA PHE A 411 -21.76 -6.38 -10.23
C PHE A 411 -22.03 -6.35 -8.72
N GLU A 412 -23.20 -5.87 -8.28
CA GLU A 412 -23.57 -5.90 -6.86
C GLU A 412 -23.65 -7.31 -6.28
N ASN A 413 -24.26 -8.24 -7.02
CA ASN A 413 -24.35 -9.65 -6.63
C ASN A 413 -22.96 -10.24 -6.44
N PHE A 414 -22.03 -9.94 -7.36
CA PHE A 414 -20.65 -10.37 -7.24
C PHE A 414 -19.95 -9.77 -6.01
N ILE A 415 -20.05 -8.44 -5.79
CA ILE A 415 -19.45 -7.76 -4.65
C ILE A 415 -20.00 -8.29 -3.31
N LYS A 416 -21.29 -8.58 -3.23
CA LYS A 416 -21.97 -9.12 -2.05
C LYS A 416 -21.74 -10.63 -1.85
N SER A 417 -21.11 -11.31 -2.80
CA SER A 417 -20.90 -12.76 -2.74
C SER A 417 -19.78 -13.14 -1.76
N GLU A 418 -19.88 -14.34 -1.16
CA GLU A 418 -18.79 -14.93 -0.37
C GLU A 418 -17.48 -15.03 -1.17
N LYS A 419 -17.60 -15.17 -2.49
CA LYS A 419 -16.48 -15.27 -3.42
C LYS A 419 -15.69 -13.96 -3.52
N TRP A 420 -16.36 -12.80 -3.48
CA TRP A 420 -15.66 -11.52 -3.37
C TRP A 420 -14.88 -11.44 -2.06
N GLY A 421 -15.49 -11.84 -0.94
CA GLY A 421 -14.82 -11.88 0.36
C GLY A 421 -13.59 -12.78 0.37
N SER A 422 -13.65 -13.95 -0.25
CA SER A 422 -12.52 -14.89 -0.33
C SER A 422 -11.41 -14.45 -1.28
N LEU A 423 -11.73 -13.66 -2.32
CA LEU A 423 -10.74 -13.07 -3.23
C LEU A 423 -10.16 -11.75 -2.68
N ASN A 424 -10.93 -10.97 -1.93
CA ASN A 424 -10.54 -9.67 -1.38
C ASN A 424 -9.68 -9.81 -0.10
N ILE A 425 -8.72 -10.73 -0.13
CA ILE A 425 -7.75 -10.90 0.95
C ILE A 425 -6.79 -9.71 0.91
N LYS A 426 -6.61 -9.08 2.07
CA LYS A 426 -5.68 -7.96 2.24
C LYS A 426 -4.25 -8.41 1.97
N ARG A 427 -3.54 -7.63 1.16
CA ARG A 427 -2.12 -7.80 0.87
C ARG A 427 -1.32 -6.94 1.83
N HIS A 428 -0.27 -7.51 2.42
CA HIS A 428 0.57 -6.83 3.39
C HIS A 428 2.04 -6.75 2.97
N ILE A 429 2.44 -7.56 2.00
CA ILE A 429 3.81 -7.70 1.53
C ILE A 429 3.98 -7.08 0.15
N PHE A 430 3.23 -7.53 -0.86
CA PHE A 430 3.43 -7.15 -2.26
C PHE A 430 2.35 -6.20 -2.78
N ASN A 431 2.76 -4.98 -3.15
CA ASN A 431 1.89 -3.85 -3.50
C ASN A 431 0.71 -3.72 -2.53
N PRO A 432 0.95 -3.46 -1.22
CA PRO A 432 -0.12 -3.29 -0.25
C PRO A 432 -1.10 -2.20 -0.71
N ASP A 433 -2.40 -2.44 -0.50
CA ASP A 433 -3.46 -1.45 -0.74
C ASP A 433 -3.27 -0.24 0.20
N ASP A 434 -3.86 0.90 -0.15
CA ASP A 434 -3.75 2.15 0.61
C ASP A 434 -4.64 2.21 1.86
N GLU A 435 -5.46 1.18 2.12
CA GLU A 435 -6.44 1.11 3.22
C GLU A 435 -5.82 1.38 4.60
N ASN A 436 -4.62 0.86 4.89
CA ASN A 436 -3.95 1.12 6.18
C ASN A 436 -3.69 2.61 6.38
N PHE A 437 -3.22 3.29 5.33
CA PHE A 437 -2.93 4.71 5.41
C PHE A 437 -4.21 5.55 5.35
N ASP A 438 -5.23 5.12 4.61
CA ASP A 438 -6.55 5.75 4.61
C ASP A 438 -7.19 5.71 6.01
N ASN A 439 -7.11 4.57 6.70
CA ASN A 439 -7.54 4.44 8.10
C ASN A 439 -6.78 5.40 9.04
N ILE A 440 -5.47 5.57 8.83
CA ILE A 440 -4.66 6.53 9.59
C ILE A 440 -5.10 7.96 9.31
N ILE A 441 -5.37 8.32 8.05
CA ILE A 441 -5.85 9.64 7.63
C ILE A 441 -7.20 9.97 8.28
N ASN A 442 -8.08 8.98 8.41
CA ASN A 442 -9.41 9.14 9.00
C ASN A 442 -9.37 9.29 10.54
N SER A 443 -8.21 9.14 11.17
CA SER A 443 -8.04 9.41 12.61
C SER A 443 -8.19 10.90 12.92
N GLU A 444 -8.92 11.21 13.99
CA GLU A 444 -9.07 12.60 14.47
C GLU A 444 -7.75 13.23 14.93
N TYR A 445 -6.72 12.42 15.23
CA TYR A 445 -5.40 12.88 15.68
C TYR A 445 -4.33 12.91 14.58
N TYR A 446 -4.71 12.64 13.33
CA TYR A 446 -3.78 12.61 12.22
C TYR A 446 -3.12 13.97 11.98
N VAL A 447 -1.79 13.96 11.90
CA VAL A 447 -0.97 15.12 11.51
C VAL A 447 -0.31 14.82 10.18
N ASP A 448 -0.53 15.71 9.20
CA ASP A 448 -0.04 15.51 7.84
C ASP A 448 1.48 15.74 7.74
N LYS A 449 2.19 14.65 7.43
CA LYS A 449 3.65 14.59 7.18
C LYS A 449 3.98 14.17 5.75
N THR A 450 3.03 14.27 4.82
CA THR A 450 3.17 13.76 3.44
C THR A 450 4.29 14.41 2.63
N GLU A 451 4.75 15.61 3.00
CA GLU A 451 5.91 16.26 2.38
C GLU A 451 7.20 15.45 2.49
N LEU A 452 7.31 14.51 3.44
CA LEU A 452 8.43 13.58 3.52
C LEU A 452 8.64 12.83 2.20
N ILE A 453 7.56 12.52 1.48
CA ILE A 453 7.65 11.84 0.19
C ILE A 453 8.43 12.67 -0.83
N LEU A 454 8.40 14.01 -0.78
CA LEU A 454 9.19 14.85 -1.68
C LEU A 454 10.69 14.62 -1.47
N TYR A 455 11.12 14.54 -0.21
CA TYR A 455 12.50 14.22 0.15
C TYR A 455 12.89 12.82 -0.33
N LEU A 456 12.01 11.83 -0.18
CA LEU A 456 12.26 10.48 -0.67
C LEU A 456 12.31 10.41 -2.20
N ASN A 457 11.43 11.14 -2.89
CA ASN A 457 11.35 11.19 -4.35
C ASN A 457 12.68 11.69 -4.97
N GLU A 458 13.40 12.57 -4.30
CA GLU A 458 14.74 13.04 -4.73
C GLU A 458 15.79 11.92 -4.68
N LYS A 459 15.62 10.93 -3.80
CA LYS A 459 16.56 9.82 -3.62
C LYS A 459 16.23 8.61 -4.50
N VAL A 460 14.99 8.51 -5.00
CA VAL A 460 14.56 7.43 -5.92
C VAL A 460 15.47 7.37 -7.14
N ASN A 461 15.97 6.18 -7.46
CA ASN A 461 16.87 5.89 -8.57
C ASN A 461 18.26 6.56 -8.52
N THR A 462 18.71 7.01 -7.34
CA THR A 462 20.03 7.64 -7.15
C THR A 462 20.98 6.75 -6.33
N PHE A 463 22.25 7.12 -6.16
CA PHE A 463 23.15 6.40 -5.26
C PHE A 463 22.70 6.49 -3.78
N ASP A 464 21.98 7.56 -3.42
CA ASP A 464 21.47 7.82 -2.08
C ASP A 464 20.15 7.09 -1.75
N ARG A 465 19.73 6.12 -2.59
CA ARG A 465 18.41 5.46 -2.50
C ARG A 465 18.22 4.58 -1.25
N TYR A 466 19.25 4.39 -0.44
CA TYR A 466 19.24 3.55 0.75
C TYR A 466 19.09 4.44 1.99
N ILE A 467 17.95 4.38 2.65
CA ILE A 467 17.58 5.26 3.77
C ILE A 467 17.27 4.39 4.99
N CYS A 468 17.93 4.69 6.11
CA CYS A 468 17.66 4.08 7.41
C CYS A 468 17.15 5.16 8.37
N ASP A 469 15.87 5.07 8.77
CA ASP A 469 15.20 5.97 9.71
C ASP A 469 15.14 5.30 11.10
N SER A 470 16.17 5.57 11.91
CA SER A 470 16.39 4.99 13.24
C SER A 470 15.95 5.95 14.34
N ARG A 471 14.70 5.80 14.79
CA ARG A 471 14.09 6.67 15.81
C ARG A 471 13.34 5.90 16.88
N PRO A 472 13.13 6.46 18.09
CA PRO A 472 12.51 5.75 19.20
C PRO A 472 11.10 5.24 18.90
N THR A 473 10.63 4.28 19.71
CA THR A 473 9.25 3.78 19.64
C THR A 473 8.24 4.90 19.87
N GLY A 474 7.18 4.91 19.06
CA GLY A 474 6.11 5.90 19.17
C GLY A 474 6.34 7.22 18.44
N PHE A 475 7.48 7.40 17.73
CA PHE A 475 7.77 8.60 16.94
C PHE A 475 7.23 8.58 15.49
N GLY A 476 6.33 7.65 15.15
CA GLY A 476 5.63 7.65 13.86
C GLY A 476 6.24 6.79 12.74
N LYS A 477 7.12 5.83 13.07
CA LYS A 477 7.75 4.91 12.09
C LYS A 477 6.73 4.15 11.24
N THR A 478 5.80 3.43 11.87
CA THR A 478 4.79 2.63 11.17
C THR A 478 3.86 3.48 10.29
N ILE A 479 3.44 4.65 10.77
CA ILE A 479 2.65 5.61 9.96
C ILE A 479 3.42 6.02 8.71
N THR A 480 4.73 6.26 8.86
CA THR A 480 5.60 6.62 7.74
C THR A 480 5.74 5.46 6.75
N THR A 481 5.90 4.22 7.21
CA THR A 481 6.00 3.06 6.31
C THR A 481 4.69 2.77 5.59
N ASP A 482 3.53 2.95 6.22
CA ASP A 482 2.21 2.83 5.57
C ASP A 482 2.00 3.95 4.54
N MET A 483 2.37 5.19 4.86
CA MET A 483 2.30 6.33 3.94
C MET A 483 3.19 6.13 2.70
N VAL A 484 4.45 5.73 2.89
CA VAL A 484 5.41 5.48 1.82
C VAL A 484 4.95 4.32 0.95
N SER A 485 4.43 3.25 1.56
CA SER A 485 3.84 2.12 0.84
C SER A 485 2.66 2.59 -0.02
N ALA A 486 1.68 3.30 0.55
CA ALA A 486 0.51 3.76 -0.16
C ALA A 486 0.83 4.70 -1.33
N TYR A 487 1.88 5.52 -1.21
CA TYR A 487 2.31 6.42 -2.28
C TYR A 487 2.98 5.67 -3.44
N TYR A 488 3.91 4.76 -3.17
CA TYR A 488 4.69 4.10 -4.23
C TYR A 488 4.03 2.84 -4.82
N SER A 489 3.15 2.16 -4.08
CA SER A 489 2.51 0.88 -4.46
C SER A 489 1.79 0.98 -5.79
N PHE A 490 2.14 0.12 -6.74
CA PHE A 490 1.44 0.04 -8.02
C PHE A 490 -0.03 -0.32 -7.81
N SER A 491 -0.89 0.46 -8.46
CA SER A 491 -2.34 0.28 -8.56
C SER A 491 -2.79 0.60 -9.99
N GLU A 492 -3.80 -0.12 -10.49
CA GLU A 492 -4.38 0.14 -11.82
C GLU A 492 -5.12 1.49 -11.86
N ILE A 493 -5.56 1.96 -10.69
CA ILE A 493 -6.21 3.24 -10.48
C ILE A 493 -5.33 4.12 -9.63
N ARG A 494 -5.11 5.35 -10.11
CA ARG A 494 -4.42 6.39 -9.35
C ARG A 494 -5.17 6.66 -8.04
N THR A 495 -4.53 6.38 -6.90
CA THR A 495 -5.08 6.74 -5.58
C THR A 495 -5.27 8.26 -5.45
N THR A 496 -6.33 8.66 -4.75
CA THR A 496 -6.67 10.07 -4.53
C THR A 496 -6.39 10.54 -3.10
N ILE A 497 -5.93 9.66 -2.20
CA ILE A 497 -5.74 9.95 -0.77
C ILE A 497 -4.77 11.12 -0.52
N PHE A 498 -3.87 11.39 -1.46
CA PHE A 498 -2.86 12.45 -1.40
C PHE A 498 -3.33 13.80 -1.97
N ASN A 499 -4.42 13.84 -2.74
CA ASN A 499 -4.83 15.03 -3.52
C ASN A 499 -5.17 16.26 -2.67
N ASN A 500 -5.48 16.07 -1.39
CA ASN A 500 -5.84 17.16 -0.46
C ASN A 500 -4.83 17.31 0.69
N LYS A 501 -3.65 16.68 0.58
CA LYS A 501 -2.61 16.64 1.61
C LYS A 501 -1.53 17.70 1.38
N LYS A 502 -0.69 17.98 2.39
CA LYS A 502 0.39 18.98 2.31
C LYS A 502 1.28 18.77 1.08
N ILE A 503 1.62 17.51 0.75
CA ILE A 503 2.41 17.17 -0.44
C ILE A 503 1.83 17.75 -1.74
N SER A 504 0.50 17.71 -1.90
CA SER A 504 -0.20 18.20 -3.10
C SER A 504 -0.28 19.72 -3.20
N LYS A 505 -0.09 20.42 -2.07
CA LYS A 505 -0.11 21.88 -1.96
C LYS A 505 1.28 22.49 -1.99
N SER A 506 2.32 21.68 -1.95
CA SER A 506 3.71 22.14 -2.03
C SER A 506 3.97 22.80 -3.39
N GLU A 507 4.91 23.76 -3.44
CA GLU A 507 5.28 24.46 -4.67
C GLU A 507 5.85 23.54 -5.77
N ASN A 508 6.18 22.30 -5.41
CA ASN A 508 6.74 21.28 -6.28
C ASN A 508 5.65 20.66 -7.17
N GLN A 509 5.54 21.11 -8.42
CA GLN A 509 4.51 20.71 -9.39
C GLN A 509 4.55 19.21 -9.82
N ASN A 510 5.50 18.42 -9.32
CA ASN A 510 5.70 17.01 -9.70
C ASN A 510 5.60 16.04 -8.49
N TRP A 511 4.85 16.40 -7.46
CA TRP A 511 4.67 15.54 -6.28
C TRP A 511 4.10 14.15 -6.60
N ASP A 512 3.39 13.99 -7.72
CA ASP A 512 2.76 12.74 -8.17
C ASP A 512 3.62 11.96 -9.18
N LYS A 513 4.85 12.41 -9.45
CA LYS A 513 5.76 11.80 -10.45
C LYS A 513 5.91 10.29 -10.28
N TYR A 514 5.93 9.79 -9.04
CA TYR A 514 6.13 8.38 -8.73
C TYR A 514 4.91 7.71 -8.08
N LEU A 515 3.79 8.44 -7.96
CA LEU A 515 2.56 7.95 -7.34
C LEU A 515 2.07 6.70 -8.08
N GLY A 516 2.04 5.56 -7.38
CA GLY A 516 1.57 4.29 -7.89
C GLY A 516 2.38 3.69 -9.05
N LYS A 517 3.67 4.01 -9.18
CA LYS A 517 4.50 3.56 -10.32
C LYS A 517 5.44 2.39 -10.05
N PHE A 518 5.63 1.99 -8.80
CA PHE A 518 6.61 0.96 -8.42
C PHE A 518 5.96 -0.30 -7.90
N ASN A 519 6.68 -1.41 -8.00
CA ASN A 519 6.38 -2.53 -7.11
C ASN A 519 6.80 -2.12 -5.70
N VAL A 520 5.99 -2.38 -4.69
CA VAL A 520 6.35 -2.19 -3.29
C VAL A 520 6.43 -3.56 -2.63
N ILE A 521 7.52 -3.79 -1.91
CA ILE A 521 7.64 -4.93 -1.00
C ILE A 521 7.81 -4.39 0.41
N LYS A 522 6.82 -4.62 1.27
CA LYS A 522 6.82 -4.20 2.67
C LYS A 522 7.04 -5.39 3.58
N LEU A 523 8.13 -5.36 4.34
CA LEU A 523 8.49 -6.39 5.32
C LEU A 523 8.44 -5.79 6.71
N ASN A 524 7.56 -6.29 7.59
CA ASN A 524 7.58 -5.94 9.01
C ASN A 524 8.23 -7.08 9.79
N MET A 525 9.44 -6.88 10.28
CA MET A 525 10.25 -7.96 10.85
C MET A 525 9.66 -8.49 12.16
N MET A 526 9.05 -7.63 12.98
CA MET A 526 8.33 -8.06 14.18
C MET A 526 7.22 -9.08 13.85
N LYS A 527 6.48 -8.92 12.75
CA LYS A 527 5.44 -9.89 12.35
C LYS A 527 6.01 -11.25 11.92
N PHE A 528 7.20 -11.28 11.33
CA PHE A 528 7.81 -12.52 10.85
C PHE A 528 8.56 -13.28 11.95
N PHE A 529 9.14 -12.57 12.91
CA PHE A 529 10.02 -13.12 13.93
C PHE A 529 9.46 -13.05 15.37
N GLY A 530 8.27 -12.49 15.58
CA GLY A 530 7.73 -12.21 16.93
C GLY A 530 7.27 -13.40 17.77
N ASN A 531 7.17 -14.61 17.22
CA ASN A 531 6.58 -15.78 17.89
C ASN A 531 7.60 -16.77 18.48
N ASP A 532 8.80 -16.32 18.86
CA ASP A 532 9.87 -17.15 19.43
C ASP A 532 10.32 -18.35 18.55
N GLU A 533 10.14 -18.22 17.23
CA GLU A 533 10.55 -19.24 16.25
C GLU A 533 12.02 -19.06 15.81
N ASN A 534 12.60 -20.11 15.20
CA ASN A 534 13.95 -20.08 14.65
C ASN A 534 14.03 -19.06 13.49
N ILE A 535 15.20 -18.46 13.26
CA ILE A 535 15.42 -17.51 12.15
C ILE A 535 15.00 -18.08 10.79
N ASN A 536 15.29 -19.36 10.54
CA ASN A 536 14.95 -20.01 9.29
C ASN A 536 13.44 -20.01 9.02
N ASP A 537 12.62 -20.13 10.06
CA ASP A 537 11.16 -20.13 9.94
C ASP A 537 10.65 -18.72 9.56
N GLY A 538 11.20 -17.67 10.18
CA GLY A 538 10.90 -16.29 9.83
C GLY A 538 11.31 -15.93 8.40
N LEU A 539 12.50 -16.39 7.96
CA LEU A 539 12.96 -16.21 6.58
C LEU A 539 12.08 -16.97 5.58
N ASP A 540 11.65 -18.18 5.92
CA ASP A 540 10.75 -18.97 5.10
C ASP A 540 9.35 -18.35 5.00
N LYS A 541 8.83 -17.77 6.10
CA LYS A 541 7.59 -16.98 6.10
C LYS A 541 7.67 -15.78 5.17
N ILE A 542 8.78 -15.04 5.16
CA ILE A 542 8.99 -13.92 4.22
C ILE A 542 8.90 -14.41 2.78
N LYS A 543 9.64 -15.47 2.43
CA LYS A 543 9.66 -16.03 1.07
C LYS A 543 8.28 -16.52 0.64
N LYS A 544 7.67 -17.42 1.43
CA LYS A 544 6.35 -18.00 1.14
C LYS A 544 5.25 -16.94 1.09
N GLY A 545 5.28 -15.98 2.00
CA GLY A 545 4.33 -14.85 2.03
C GLY A 545 4.44 -13.99 0.76
N THR A 546 5.67 -13.65 0.37
CA THR A 546 5.94 -12.88 -0.86
C THR A 546 5.43 -13.62 -2.10
N ILE A 547 5.80 -14.90 -2.25
CA ILE A 547 5.35 -15.74 -3.38
C ILE A 547 3.82 -15.85 -3.43
N LYS A 548 3.19 -16.07 -2.27
CA LYS A 548 1.73 -16.20 -2.16
C LYS A 548 1.03 -14.93 -2.65
N GLU A 549 1.42 -13.75 -2.15
CA GLU A 549 0.79 -12.49 -2.56
C GLU A 549 1.06 -12.13 -4.03
N ILE A 550 2.24 -12.46 -4.56
CA ILE A 550 2.52 -12.29 -6.00
C ILE A 550 1.62 -13.20 -6.84
N LYS A 551 1.49 -14.49 -6.49
CA LYS A 551 0.61 -15.43 -7.20
C LYS A 551 -0.86 -15.05 -7.09
N MET A 552 -1.27 -14.34 -6.03
CA MET A 552 -2.61 -13.76 -5.92
C MET A 552 -2.85 -12.71 -7.01
N VAL A 553 -1.90 -11.77 -7.21
CA VAL A 553 -2.01 -10.69 -8.21
C VAL A 553 -1.73 -11.19 -9.64
N LEU A 554 -0.79 -12.13 -9.78
CA LEU A 554 -0.30 -12.67 -11.04
C LEU A 554 -0.36 -14.21 -10.99
N PRO A 555 -1.54 -14.84 -11.19
CA PRO A 555 -1.71 -16.29 -11.02
C PRO A 555 -0.86 -17.17 -11.95
N LYS A 556 -0.49 -16.65 -13.12
CA LYS A 556 0.37 -17.35 -14.11
C LYS A 556 1.86 -17.05 -13.93
N PHE A 557 2.24 -16.30 -12.91
CA PHE A 557 3.64 -15.94 -12.66
C PHE A 557 4.47 -17.18 -12.38
N LYS A 558 5.58 -17.32 -13.09
CA LYS A 558 6.56 -18.40 -12.90
C LYS A 558 7.84 -17.81 -12.34
N PHE A 559 8.23 -18.30 -11.18
CA PHE A 559 9.51 -17.99 -10.57
C PHE A 559 10.58 -18.89 -11.17
N THR A 560 11.76 -18.34 -11.40
CA THR A 560 12.96 -19.08 -11.82
C THR A 560 13.51 -19.92 -10.67
N ASP A 561 13.53 -19.35 -9.46
CA ASP A 561 13.88 -20.04 -8.22
C ASP A 561 13.06 -19.47 -7.04
N GLU A 562 12.21 -20.31 -6.43
CA GLU A 562 11.37 -19.94 -5.29
C GLU A 562 12.14 -19.95 -3.95
N ASN A 563 13.38 -20.44 -3.91
CA ASN A 563 14.18 -20.52 -2.69
C ASN A 563 15.05 -19.28 -2.45
N GLU A 564 15.38 -18.52 -3.50
CA GLU A 564 16.26 -17.36 -3.46
C GLU A 564 15.48 -16.04 -3.59
N ILE A 565 15.42 -15.26 -2.49
CA ILE A 565 14.66 -14.00 -2.45
C ILE A 565 15.13 -12.96 -3.48
N GLY A 566 16.44 -12.94 -3.79
CA GLY A 566 17.00 -12.05 -4.80
C GLY A 566 16.47 -12.35 -6.20
N LYS A 567 16.35 -13.65 -6.55
CA LYS A 567 15.78 -14.09 -7.83
C LYS A 567 14.29 -13.79 -7.93
N ILE A 568 13.56 -13.97 -6.83
CA ILE A 568 12.14 -13.56 -6.74
C ILE A 568 11.98 -12.09 -7.12
N PHE A 569 12.83 -11.19 -6.60
CA PHE A 569 12.72 -9.76 -6.88
C PHE A 569 13.13 -9.40 -8.32
N GLU A 570 14.14 -10.08 -8.86
CA GLU A 570 14.54 -9.95 -10.26
C GLU A 570 13.43 -10.39 -11.21
N ASP A 571 12.82 -11.54 -10.96
CA ASP A 571 11.69 -12.07 -11.73
C ASP A 571 10.50 -11.10 -11.72
N ILE A 572 10.21 -10.48 -10.57
CA ILE A 572 9.14 -9.47 -10.45
C ILE A 572 9.42 -8.30 -11.41
N LYS A 573 10.63 -7.76 -11.42
CA LYS A 573 10.99 -6.66 -12.33
C LYS A 573 10.85 -7.08 -13.79
N ILE A 574 11.35 -8.25 -14.16
CA ILE A 574 11.30 -8.75 -15.54
C ILE A 574 9.85 -8.91 -16.02
N HIS A 575 9.00 -9.55 -15.21
CA HIS A 575 7.60 -9.79 -15.57
C HIS A 575 6.74 -8.53 -15.57
N THR A 576 6.95 -7.64 -14.60
CA THR A 576 6.11 -6.45 -14.43
C THR A 576 6.62 -5.23 -15.19
N GLY A 577 7.89 -5.21 -15.61
CA GLY A 577 8.58 -4.05 -16.16
C GLY A 577 8.81 -2.92 -15.17
N ARG A 578 8.50 -3.11 -13.88
CA ARG A 578 8.58 -2.08 -12.83
C ARG A 578 9.69 -2.41 -11.84
N ILE A 579 10.45 -1.39 -11.45
CA ILE A 579 11.42 -1.48 -10.36
C ILE A 579 10.72 -1.44 -8.99
N THR A 580 11.41 -1.90 -7.95
CA THR A 580 10.85 -2.16 -6.63
C THR A 580 11.28 -1.12 -5.60
N VAL A 581 10.34 -0.60 -4.83
CA VAL A 581 10.58 0.10 -3.56
C VAL A 581 10.49 -0.93 -2.44
N LEU A 582 11.56 -1.09 -1.69
CA LEU A 582 11.64 -2.03 -0.57
C LEU A 582 11.48 -1.26 0.75
N ILE A 583 10.52 -1.65 1.56
CA ILE A 583 10.27 -1.08 2.88
C ILE A 583 10.52 -2.16 3.93
N ILE A 584 11.42 -1.91 4.87
CA ILE A 584 11.72 -2.83 5.98
C ILE A 584 11.41 -2.12 7.29
N ASP A 585 10.35 -2.54 7.95
CA ASP A 585 9.88 -1.98 9.21
C ASP A 585 10.42 -2.81 10.39
N GLU A 586 10.94 -2.13 11.42
CA GLU A 586 11.57 -2.72 12.61
C GLU A 586 12.75 -3.66 12.27
N TYR A 587 13.67 -3.23 11.40
CA TYR A 587 14.79 -4.07 10.95
C TYR A 587 15.68 -4.57 12.11
N ASP A 588 15.79 -3.80 13.18
CA ASP A 588 16.65 -4.09 14.33
C ASP A 588 15.96 -4.98 15.38
N TYR A 589 14.74 -5.46 15.11
CA TYR A 589 13.95 -6.26 16.05
C TYR A 589 14.72 -7.46 16.63
N LEU A 590 15.40 -8.25 15.78
CA LEU A 590 16.19 -9.41 16.23
C LEU A 590 17.48 -8.99 16.91
N LEU A 591 18.06 -7.86 16.52
CA LEU A 591 19.33 -7.37 17.07
C LEU A 591 19.17 -6.97 18.54
N ARG A 592 18.00 -6.41 18.88
CA ARG A 592 17.62 -5.97 20.23
C ARG A 592 17.12 -7.08 21.15
N ASN A 593 16.79 -8.27 20.63
CA ASN A 593 16.18 -9.33 21.44
C ASN A 593 17.23 -10.36 21.91
N ASP A 594 17.35 -10.49 23.23
CA ASP A 594 18.29 -11.40 23.89
C ASP A 594 18.05 -12.88 23.65
N ILE A 595 16.86 -13.25 23.19
CA ILE A 595 16.51 -14.63 22.83
C ILE A 595 17.39 -15.13 21.67
N TYR A 596 17.88 -14.24 20.81
CA TYR A 596 18.70 -14.60 19.65
C TYR A 596 20.20 -14.49 19.94
N ASN A 597 20.94 -15.56 19.62
CA ASN A 597 22.39 -15.61 19.74
C ASN A 597 23.11 -14.84 18.61
N GLU A 598 24.40 -14.56 18.80
CA GLU A 598 25.22 -13.82 17.84
C GLU A 598 25.31 -14.47 16.45
N LYS A 599 25.26 -15.81 16.38
CA LYS A 599 25.21 -16.51 15.08
C LYS A 599 23.93 -16.17 14.32
N THR A 600 22.79 -16.18 15.01
CA THR A 600 21.48 -15.87 14.45
C THR A 600 21.41 -14.43 13.95
N LYS A 601 21.92 -13.48 14.75
CA LYS A 601 22.01 -12.07 14.34
C LYS A 601 22.87 -11.89 13.09
N LYS A 602 24.03 -12.57 13.01
CA LYS A 602 24.89 -12.56 11.82
C LYS A 602 24.20 -13.13 10.58
N ASP A 603 23.49 -14.24 10.72
CA ASP A 603 22.77 -14.86 9.59
C ASP A 603 21.60 -13.97 9.12
N TYR A 604 20.94 -13.26 10.04
CA TYR A 604 19.94 -12.24 9.71
C TYR A 604 20.53 -11.05 8.95
N LEU A 605 21.67 -10.51 9.42
CA LEU A 605 22.32 -9.39 8.74
C LEU A 605 22.84 -9.78 7.35
N LYS A 606 23.32 -11.02 7.16
CA LYS A 606 23.64 -11.56 5.82
C LYS A 606 22.41 -11.60 4.92
N PHE A 607 21.26 -12.01 5.44
CA PHE A 607 20.00 -12.00 4.69
C PHE A 607 19.62 -10.57 4.27
N LEU A 608 19.68 -9.60 5.20
CA LEU A 608 19.43 -8.20 4.87
C LEU A 608 20.40 -7.70 3.80
N ASN A 609 21.70 -8.02 3.91
CA ASN A 609 22.70 -7.66 2.91
C ASN A 609 22.31 -8.20 1.52
N ILE A 610 22.00 -9.50 1.40
CA ILE A 610 21.57 -10.11 0.13
C ILE A 610 20.34 -9.40 -0.47
N LEU A 611 19.42 -8.96 0.38
CA LEU A 611 18.19 -8.28 -0.03
C LEU A 611 18.45 -6.88 -0.60
N VAL A 612 19.48 -6.17 -0.10
CA VAL A 612 19.76 -4.76 -0.44
C VAL A 612 20.97 -4.56 -1.38
N SER A 613 21.91 -5.50 -1.45
CA SER A 613 23.21 -5.41 -2.16
C SER A 613 23.09 -5.05 -3.65
N ASP A 614 23.30 -3.77 -3.98
CA ASP A 614 23.37 -3.12 -5.32
C ASP A 614 22.66 -3.88 -6.45
N LYS A 615 21.33 -3.85 -6.40
CA LYS A 615 20.48 -4.54 -7.36
C LYS A 615 19.81 -3.53 -8.27
N SER A 616 19.98 -3.72 -9.58
CA SER A 616 19.32 -2.91 -10.62
C SER A 616 17.78 -2.89 -10.53
N TYR A 617 17.19 -3.75 -9.70
CA TYR A 617 15.76 -3.82 -9.46
C TYR A 617 15.24 -2.95 -8.30
N LEU A 618 16.10 -2.30 -7.52
CA LEU A 618 15.68 -1.45 -6.40
C LEU A 618 15.67 0.04 -6.78
N ALA A 619 14.51 0.68 -6.64
CA ALA A 619 14.30 2.10 -6.85
C ALA A 619 14.64 2.93 -5.60
N LEU A 620 14.26 2.40 -4.43
CA LEU A 620 14.38 3.00 -3.10
C LEU A 620 14.34 1.88 -2.05
N VAL A 621 15.16 1.98 -1.01
CA VAL A 621 15.10 1.12 0.17
C VAL A 621 14.88 2.01 1.39
N TYR A 622 13.77 1.81 2.09
CA TYR A 622 13.41 2.57 3.29
C TYR A 622 13.32 1.62 4.48
N MET A 623 14.28 1.72 5.39
CA MET A 623 14.35 0.91 6.60
C MET A 623 13.96 1.75 7.81
N THR A 624 13.27 1.15 8.79
CA THR A 624 12.97 1.77 10.07
C THR A 624 13.43 0.88 11.22
N GLY A 625 13.96 1.51 12.27
CA GLY A 625 14.42 0.82 13.47
C GLY A 625 14.48 1.76 14.66
N ILE A 626 14.95 1.28 15.81
CA ILE A 626 15.31 2.11 16.95
C ILE A 626 16.81 2.40 16.92
N LEU A 627 17.61 1.37 16.68
CA LEU A 627 19.07 1.44 16.65
C LEU A 627 19.59 1.89 15.29
N PRO A 628 20.77 2.50 15.25
CA PRO A 628 21.53 2.67 14.03
C PRO A 628 22.08 1.31 13.52
N ILE A 629 22.54 1.25 12.27
CA ILE A 629 23.10 0.03 11.65
C ILE A 629 24.47 -0.27 12.29
N GLU A 630 24.62 -1.48 12.82
CA GLU A 630 25.89 -1.95 13.39
C GLU A 630 26.91 -2.23 12.28
N ASN A 631 28.12 -1.66 12.42
CA ASN A 631 29.23 -1.86 11.48
C ASN A 631 29.85 -3.25 11.67
N TYR A 632 29.22 -4.29 11.12
CA TYR A 632 29.79 -5.63 11.12
C TYR A 632 30.87 -5.78 10.04
N SER A 633 32.06 -6.22 10.45
CA SER A 633 33.16 -6.50 9.51
C SER A 633 32.75 -7.56 8.48
N GLY A 634 32.67 -7.16 7.20
CA GLY A 634 32.35 -8.04 6.06
C GLY A 634 30.95 -7.89 5.44
N LEU A 635 30.11 -6.96 5.90
CA LEU A 635 28.78 -6.67 5.32
C LEU A 635 28.75 -5.27 4.67
N THR A 636 29.44 -5.15 3.53
CA THR A 636 29.79 -3.87 2.90
C THR A 636 28.59 -3.04 2.42
N GLU A 637 27.47 -3.66 2.07
CA GLU A 637 26.35 -2.96 1.43
C GLU A 637 25.34 -2.40 2.42
N LEU A 638 25.32 -2.90 3.66
CA LEU A 638 24.61 -2.24 4.76
C LEU A 638 25.27 -0.90 5.15
N ASN A 639 26.54 -0.68 4.77
CA ASN A 639 27.24 0.59 5.00
C ASN A 639 26.86 1.70 3.98
N ASN A 640 26.10 1.38 2.92
CA ASN A 640 25.68 2.35 1.91
C ASN A 640 24.42 3.13 2.31
N PHE A 641 23.88 2.88 3.50
CA PHE A 641 22.68 3.55 3.99
C PHE A 641 22.98 4.97 4.46
N ASN A 642 22.15 5.90 4.02
CA ASN A 642 22.02 7.20 4.65
C ASN A 642 21.24 7.02 5.94
N GLU A 643 21.92 7.18 7.06
CA GLU A 643 21.37 6.97 8.39
C GLU A 643 20.86 8.27 9.01
N TYR A 644 19.61 8.21 9.48
CA TYR A 644 18.94 9.32 10.14
C TYR A 644 18.51 8.87 11.52
N SER A 645 18.98 9.57 12.56
CA SER A 645 18.71 9.20 13.95
C SER A 645 18.41 10.39 14.85
N MET A 646 18.08 10.16 16.12
CA MET A 646 17.89 11.25 17.10
C MET A 646 19.17 12.07 17.33
N ILE A 647 20.34 11.50 17.04
CA ILE A 647 21.64 12.19 17.13
C ILE A 647 21.93 12.96 15.86
N SER A 648 21.53 12.42 14.71
CA SER A 648 21.80 12.97 13.38
C SER A 648 20.58 12.85 12.46
N PRO A 649 19.53 13.68 12.65
CA PRO A 649 18.26 13.52 11.93
C PRO A 649 18.24 14.18 10.54
N PHE A 650 19.18 15.10 10.25
CA PHE A 650 19.34 15.80 8.97
C PHE A 650 17.98 16.23 8.35
N GLY A 651 17.77 15.99 7.05
CA GLY A 651 16.54 16.33 6.33
C GLY A 651 15.27 15.67 6.85
N LEU A 652 15.38 14.67 7.75
CA LEU A 652 14.22 14.01 8.37
C LEU A 652 13.78 14.65 9.70
N ALA A 653 14.52 15.61 10.25
CA ALA A 653 14.27 16.20 11.57
C ALA A 653 12.83 16.69 11.77
N LYS A 654 12.24 17.36 10.77
CA LYS A 654 10.86 17.89 10.84
C LYS A 654 9.75 16.83 10.75
N TYR A 655 10.10 15.61 10.34
CA TYR A 655 9.17 14.48 10.20
C TYR A 655 9.24 13.50 11.37
N PHE A 656 10.14 13.74 12.32
CA PHE A 656 10.20 12.98 13.57
C PHE A 656 9.15 13.51 14.53
N GLY A 657 8.20 12.64 14.94
CA GLY A 657 7.17 13.00 15.90
C GLY A 657 6.27 14.18 15.49
N PHE A 658 5.70 14.87 16.49
CA PHE A 658 4.93 16.09 16.29
C PHE A 658 5.77 17.33 16.58
N LEU A 659 5.61 18.36 15.77
CA LEU A 659 6.21 19.68 15.98
C LEU A 659 5.34 20.50 16.92
N GLU A 660 5.94 21.49 17.58
CA GLU A 660 5.21 22.40 18.49
C GLU A 660 3.96 23.02 17.86
N ASP A 661 4.05 23.50 16.60
CA ASP A 661 2.91 24.12 15.93
C ASP A 661 1.82 23.10 15.58
N GLU A 662 2.18 21.86 15.26
CA GLU A 662 1.22 20.77 15.05
C GLU A 662 0.53 20.38 16.36
N VAL A 663 1.24 20.44 17.50
CA VAL A 663 0.63 20.26 18.83
C VAL A 663 -0.34 21.40 19.16
N LYS A 664 -0.01 22.66 18.80
CA LYS A 664 -0.95 23.79 18.96
C LYS A 664 -2.20 23.63 18.08
N GLU A 665 -2.04 23.17 16.84
CA GLU A 665 -3.16 22.86 15.95
C GLU A 665 -4.07 21.78 16.56
N LEU A 666 -3.49 20.70 17.09
CA LEU A 666 -4.24 19.67 17.82
C LEU A 666 -4.94 20.23 19.06
N CYS A 667 -4.25 21.03 19.88
CA CYS A 667 -4.87 21.67 21.05
C CYS A 667 -6.09 22.52 20.64
N THR A 668 -5.94 23.32 19.59
CA THR A 668 -7.02 24.15 19.04
C THR A 668 -8.19 23.28 18.56
N LYS A 669 -7.91 22.21 17.81
CA LYS A 669 -8.91 21.27 17.29
C LYS A 669 -9.74 20.62 18.40
N PHE A 670 -9.12 20.30 19.54
CA PHE A 670 -9.76 19.63 20.67
C PHE A 670 -10.15 20.57 21.82
N ASN A 671 -10.22 21.89 21.56
CA ASN A 671 -10.62 22.92 22.53
C ASN A 671 -9.76 22.93 23.82
N ILE A 672 -8.47 22.64 23.70
CA ILE A 672 -7.48 22.83 24.76
C ILE A 672 -6.92 24.25 24.63
N PRO A 673 -7.06 25.11 25.67
CA PRO A 673 -6.57 26.48 25.63
C PRO A 673 -5.07 26.57 25.30
N LEU A 674 -4.70 27.54 24.46
CA LEU A 674 -3.29 27.80 24.15
C LEU A 674 -2.58 28.57 25.27
N GLU A 675 -3.32 29.41 26.00
CA GLU A 675 -2.84 30.21 27.13
C GLU A 675 -3.78 30.09 28.34
N GLN A 676 -3.28 30.42 29.53
CA GLN A 676 -4.10 30.59 30.72
C GLN A 676 -4.81 31.95 30.64
N ASN A 677 -6.12 31.98 30.45
CA ASN A 677 -6.90 33.23 30.46
C ASN A 677 -8.10 33.12 31.41
N ASP A 678 -8.28 34.13 32.27
CA ASP A 678 -9.38 34.21 33.25
C ASP A 678 -10.78 34.21 32.60
N THR A 679 -10.90 34.53 31.31
CA THR A 679 -12.17 34.49 30.57
C THR A 679 -12.65 33.06 30.27
N TYR A 680 -11.77 32.06 30.19
CA TYR A 680 -12.15 30.66 29.95
C TYR A 680 -12.84 30.03 31.19
N ARG A 681 -12.46 30.47 32.40
CA ARG A 681 -13.08 30.08 33.68
C ARG A 681 -14.59 30.33 33.72
N ASN A 682 -15.07 31.37 33.03
CA ASN A 682 -16.47 31.81 33.16
C ASN A 682 -17.45 31.04 32.26
N ASN A 683 -16.99 30.36 31.21
CA ASN A 683 -17.87 29.73 30.21
C ASN A 683 -18.00 28.21 30.35
N ASN A 684 -17.11 27.53 31.07
CA ASN A 684 -17.13 26.07 31.24
C ASN A 684 -17.53 25.66 32.67
N LYS A 685 -18.84 25.60 32.92
CA LYS A 685 -19.48 25.17 34.19
C LYS A 685 -19.14 23.75 34.68
N LEU A 686 -18.34 22.98 33.93
CA LEU A 686 -18.02 21.56 34.18
C LEU A 686 -16.64 21.32 34.81
N LEU A 687 -15.78 22.34 34.94
CA LEU A 687 -14.41 22.20 35.45
C LEU A 687 -14.11 23.25 36.53
N ASN A 688 -14.76 23.13 37.69
CA ASN A 688 -14.49 23.98 38.86
C ASN A 688 -13.32 23.47 39.74
N ASP A 689 -12.43 22.63 39.18
CA ASP A 689 -11.22 22.14 39.86
C ASP A 689 -9.97 22.70 39.14
N PRO A 690 -9.34 23.76 39.66
CA PRO A 690 -8.16 24.40 39.06
C PRO A 690 -6.97 23.44 38.88
N GLU A 691 -6.92 22.33 39.62
CA GLU A 691 -5.82 21.36 39.53
C GLU A 691 -5.93 20.40 38.34
N LYS A 692 -7.08 20.37 37.64
CA LYS A 692 -7.31 19.50 36.46
C LYS A 692 -7.38 20.24 35.12
N GLU A 693 -7.12 21.55 35.10
CA GLU A 693 -7.18 22.33 33.86
C GLU A 693 -5.93 22.10 32.99
N ILE A 694 -6.12 21.53 31.80
CA ILE A 694 -5.05 21.31 30.81
C ILE A 694 -5.05 22.44 29.79
N ASN A 695 -3.87 22.97 29.50
CA ASN A 695 -3.61 23.91 28.42
C ASN A 695 -2.29 23.56 27.72
N PHE A 696 -2.05 24.19 26.57
CA PHE A 696 -0.85 23.98 25.77
C PHE A 696 0.45 24.22 26.57
N ASN A 697 0.52 25.23 27.44
CA ASN A 697 1.73 25.50 28.22
C ASN A 697 2.07 24.36 29.20
N ILE A 698 1.06 23.73 29.80
CA ILE A 698 1.26 22.53 30.63
C ILE A 698 1.72 21.34 29.78
N ILE A 699 1.09 21.11 28.64
CA ILE A 699 1.48 20.05 27.67
C ILE A 699 2.93 20.26 27.21
N LYS A 700 3.28 21.49 26.82
CA LYS A 700 4.63 21.91 26.41
C LYS A 700 5.65 21.63 27.49
N ASN A 701 5.35 22.01 28.73
CA ASN A 701 6.26 21.78 29.86
C ASN A 701 6.39 20.31 30.25
N TRP A 702 5.37 19.48 30.00
CA TRP A 702 5.37 18.08 30.42
C TRP A 702 5.95 17.13 29.39
N TYR A 703 5.55 17.28 28.12
CA TYR A 703 5.88 16.36 27.03
C TYR A 703 6.87 16.93 26.01
N GLY A 704 7.08 18.25 25.98
CA GLY A 704 7.97 18.90 25.03
C GLY A 704 9.42 18.90 25.47
N GLY A 705 10.33 18.76 24.50
CA GLY A 705 11.74 19.12 24.72
C GLY A 705 12.78 18.30 23.95
N TYR A 706 12.40 17.36 23.10
CA TYR A 706 13.34 16.87 22.10
C TYR A 706 13.67 18.01 21.13
N LYS A 707 14.96 18.26 20.93
CA LYS A 707 15.46 19.30 20.03
C LYS A 707 16.20 18.63 18.90
N LEU A 708 15.58 18.60 17.72
CA LEU A 708 16.19 18.08 16.51
C LEU A 708 16.58 19.23 15.61
N MET A 709 17.60 19.05 14.79
CA MET A 709 18.08 20.09 13.89
C MET A 709 18.35 19.49 12.52
N ASP A 710 17.92 20.17 11.47
CA ASP A 710 18.39 19.92 10.11
C ASP A 710 19.56 20.89 9.80
N SER A 711 19.96 21.04 8.53
CA SER A 711 21.05 21.95 8.17
C SER A 711 20.77 23.43 8.46
N GLU A 712 19.52 23.83 8.66
CA GLU A 712 19.09 25.24 8.68
C GLU A 712 18.28 25.62 9.93
N LYS A 713 17.51 24.70 10.51
CA LYS A 713 16.47 24.98 11.50
C LYS A 713 16.44 23.97 12.63
N LYS A 714 16.15 24.48 13.83
CA LYS A 714 15.86 23.68 15.03
C LYS A 714 14.35 23.44 15.17
N TYR A 715 13.99 22.22 15.53
CA TYR A 715 12.63 21.75 15.73
C TYR A 715 12.43 21.28 17.18
N ASN A 716 11.36 21.76 17.81
CA ASN A 716 10.87 21.22 19.08
C ASN A 716 9.92 20.06 18.76
N VAL A 717 10.35 18.86 19.13
CA VAL A 717 9.67 17.61 18.81
C VAL A 717 9.04 17.00 20.05
N TYR A 718 7.86 16.45 19.86
CA TYR A 718 7.02 15.77 20.84
C TYR A 718 6.77 14.33 20.39
N LYS A 719 6.71 13.39 21.35
CA LYS A 719 6.27 12.01 21.06
C LYS A 719 4.77 12.02 20.75
N PRO A 720 4.33 11.61 19.54
CA PRO A 720 2.92 11.61 19.14
C PRO A 720 2.00 10.90 20.14
N LEU A 721 2.37 9.70 20.60
CA LEU A 721 1.52 8.92 21.50
C LEU A 721 1.24 9.64 22.82
N SER A 722 2.23 10.33 23.40
CA SER A 722 2.03 11.09 24.64
C SER A 722 1.07 12.26 24.44
N ILE A 723 1.16 12.95 23.29
CA ILE A 723 0.25 14.06 22.93
C ILE A 723 -1.17 13.58 22.68
N ILE A 724 -1.33 12.46 21.96
CA ILE A 724 -2.64 11.86 21.71
C ILE A 724 -3.30 11.47 23.03
N LYS A 725 -2.55 10.81 23.93
CA LYS A 725 -3.08 10.35 25.22
C LYS A 725 -3.50 11.47 26.15
N VAL A 726 -2.73 12.56 26.26
CA VAL A 726 -3.16 13.72 27.07
C VAL A 726 -4.43 14.37 26.51
N ILE A 727 -4.63 14.37 25.19
CA ILE A 727 -5.85 14.90 24.56
C ILE A 727 -7.04 13.96 24.80
N GLU A 728 -6.85 12.64 24.66
CA GLU A 728 -7.87 11.61 24.90
C GLU A 728 -8.32 11.59 26.37
N ASP A 729 -7.36 11.44 27.29
CA ASP A 729 -7.65 11.25 28.71
C ASP A 729 -7.99 12.57 29.41
N LYS A 730 -7.61 13.71 28.80
CA LYS A 730 -7.66 15.05 29.41
C LYS A 730 -6.98 15.09 30.78
N THR A 731 -5.90 14.31 30.95
CA THR A 731 -5.07 14.26 32.16
C THR A 731 -3.59 14.29 31.80
N ILE A 732 -2.78 14.90 32.67
CA ILE A 732 -1.33 14.86 32.57
C ILE A 732 -0.84 13.61 33.31
N ASP A 733 -0.24 12.67 32.59
CA ASP A 733 0.32 11.43 33.14
C ASP A 733 1.59 11.00 32.36
N ASN A 734 2.25 9.94 32.83
CA ASN A 734 3.35 9.29 32.13
C ASN A 734 2.80 8.24 31.15
N TYR A 735 2.80 8.58 29.87
CA TYR A 735 2.35 7.76 28.75
C TYR A 735 3.48 7.03 28.03
N TRP A 736 4.73 7.25 28.46
CA TRP A 736 5.89 6.64 27.83
C TRP A 736 5.94 5.12 27.91
N ASP A 737 5.44 4.53 29.02
CA ASP A 737 5.74 3.15 29.44
C ASP A 737 4.55 2.17 29.49
N LYS A 738 3.34 2.52 29.03
CA LYS A 738 2.18 1.60 29.15
C LYS A 738 2.11 0.48 28.10
N SER A 739 2.96 0.43 27.06
CA SER A 739 2.78 -0.49 25.92
C SER A 739 3.94 -1.41 25.51
N SER A 740 5.10 -1.42 26.19
CA SER A 740 6.17 -2.36 25.84
C SER A 740 7.02 -2.78 27.05
N SER A 741 6.67 -3.90 27.66
CA SER A 741 7.44 -4.50 28.77
C SER A 741 8.87 -4.93 28.38
N ILE A 742 9.21 -4.89 27.09
CA ILE A 742 10.54 -5.24 26.54
C ILE A 742 11.53 -4.06 26.61
N THR A 743 11.08 -2.81 26.79
CA THR A 743 11.95 -1.60 26.74
C THR A 743 12.34 -1.01 28.10
N MET A 744 11.83 -1.53 29.22
CA MET A 744 12.24 -1.06 30.58
C MET A 744 13.49 -1.75 31.12
N LYS A 745 13.75 -3.00 30.70
CA LYS A 745 14.95 -3.75 31.11
C LYS A 745 16.26 -3.01 30.76
N PRO A 746 16.40 -2.42 29.54
CA PRO A 746 17.62 -1.73 29.14
C PRO A 746 17.96 -0.49 29.96
N ILE A 747 16.99 0.31 30.43
CA ILE A 747 17.33 1.54 31.18
C ILE A 747 17.95 1.19 32.53
N THR A 748 17.29 0.33 33.31
CA THR A 748 17.76 -0.01 34.65
C THR A 748 19.13 -0.67 34.55
N GLU A 749 19.30 -1.62 33.61
CA GLU A 749 20.59 -2.27 33.34
C GLU A 749 21.66 -1.24 32.92
N CYS A 750 21.34 -0.28 32.04
CA CYS A 750 22.24 0.80 31.61
C CYS A 750 22.65 1.74 32.75
N ILE A 751 21.69 2.17 33.58
CA ILE A 751 21.92 3.10 34.70
C ILE A 751 22.75 2.44 35.81
N GLU A 752 22.61 1.12 35.99
CA GLU A 752 23.30 0.37 37.03
C GLU A 752 24.74 -0.01 36.66
N MET A 753 25.13 0.12 35.38
CA MET A 753 26.48 -0.19 34.89
C MET A 753 27.57 0.54 35.67
N ASP A 754 28.69 -0.13 35.89
CA ASP A 754 29.80 0.36 36.72
C ASP A 754 30.84 1.13 35.89
N PHE A 755 30.38 2.14 35.15
CA PHE A 755 31.27 3.09 34.48
C PHE A 755 31.53 4.30 35.37
N PHE A 756 32.80 4.67 35.49
CA PHE A 756 33.23 5.83 36.25
C PHE A 756 32.47 7.09 35.82
N GLY A 757 31.85 7.79 36.77
CA GLY A 757 31.11 9.04 36.56
C GLY A 757 29.70 8.89 35.97
N LEU A 758 29.28 7.70 35.54
CA LEU A 758 27.98 7.49 34.89
C LEU A 758 26.82 7.78 35.85
N LYS A 759 26.85 7.20 37.05
CA LYS A 759 25.78 7.35 38.06
C LYS A 759 25.64 8.80 38.53
N GLU A 760 26.76 9.51 38.61
CA GLU A 760 26.83 10.93 38.96
C GLU A 760 26.21 11.81 37.91
N ASP A 761 26.58 11.59 36.65
CA ASP A 761 26.06 12.36 35.53
C ASP A 761 24.56 12.10 35.35
N ILE A 762 24.07 10.88 35.62
CA ILE A 762 22.64 10.58 35.72
C ILE A 762 21.97 11.38 36.85
N ILE A 763 22.58 11.45 38.03
CA ILE A 763 22.04 12.27 39.13
C ILE A 763 21.98 13.76 38.74
N ARG A 764 23.02 14.28 38.08
CA ARG A 764 23.09 15.66 37.58
C ARG A 764 22.00 15.95 36.54
N LEU A 765 21.77 15.03 35.61
CA LEU A 765 20.69 15.09 34.63
C LEU A 765 19.31 15.18 35.32
N VAL A 766 19.09 14.31 36.31
CA VAL A 766 17.78 14.14 36.98
C VAL A 766 17.47 15.25 37.98
N LYS A 767 18.43 15.59 38.85
CA LYS A 767 18.21 16.51 39.99
C LYS A 767 18.63 17.94 39.71
N GLU A 768 19.79 18.13 39.08
CA GLU A 768 20.35 19.45 38.81
C GLU A 768 19.88 20.03 37.47
N ASN A 769 19.21 19.22 36.64
CA ASN A 769 18.82 19.56 35.28
C ASN A 769 20.01 20.04 34.43
N LYS A 770 21.21 19.51 34.71
CA LYS A 770 22.41 19.80 33.95
C LYS A 770 22.43 19.01 32.66
N LYS A 771 23.00 19.63 31.63
CA LYS A 771 23.39 18.92 30.42
C LYS A 771 24.77 18.30 30.63
N ILE A 772 25.01 17.15 30.03
CA ILE A 772 26.27 16.40 30.17
C ILE A 772 26.90 16.26 28.80
N LYS A 773 28.14 16.74 28.67
CA LYS A 773 28.91 16.59 27.43
C LYS A 773 29.33 15.14 27.25
N ILE A 774 29.10 14.60 26.06
CA ILE A 774 29.45 13.21 25.72
C ILE A 774 30.13 13.16 24.35
N ASN A 775 30.88 12.10 24.09
CA ASN A 775 31.33 11.77 22.76
C ASN A 775 30.49 10.66 22.13
N VAL A 776 29.66 11.00 21.14
CA VAL A 776 28.81 10.03 20.43
C VAL A 776 29.56 9.20 19.38
N THR A 777 30.79 9.58 19.00
CA THR A 777 31.51 8.90 17.90
C THR A 777 32.10 7.55 18.30
N SER A 778 32.18 7.23 19.58
CA SER A 778 32.70 5.95 20.07
C SER A 778 31.66 4.83 20.10
N PHE A 779 30.39 5.15 19.85
CA PHE A 779 29.31 4.15 19.92
C PHE A 779 29.33 3.20 18.72
N GLU A 780 29.54 1.92 19.00
CA GLU A 780 29.61 0.85 17.99
C GLU A 780 28.26 0.20 17.68
N ASN A 781 27.14 0.80 18.12
CA ASN A 781 25.77 0.28 17.93
C ASN A 781 25.48 -1.08 18.59
N ASP A 782 26.26 -1.46 19.61
CA ASP A 782 26.05 -2.64 20.46
C ASP A 782 25.23 -2.28 21.72
N MET A 783 24.24 -3.10 22.06
CA MET A 783 23.38 -2.97 23.26
C MET A 783 23.93 -3.71 24.49
N LYS A 784 25.01 -4.47 24.36
CA LYS A 784 25.53 -5.34 25.43
C LYS A 784 26.92 -4.95 25.92
N ASN A 785 27.86 -4.73 25.00
CA ASN A 785 29.26 -4.53 25.37
C ASN A 785 29.65 -3.05 25.31
N PHE A 786 28.99 -2.22 26.13
CA PHE A 786 29.39 -0.83 26.28
C PHE A 786 30.83 -0.74 26.80
N LYS A 787 31.62 0.19 26.26
CA LYS A 787 33.02 0.41 26.67
C LYS A 787 33.20 1.67 27.51
N SER A 788 32.21 2.55 27.53
CA SER A 788 32.27 3.84 28.24
C SER A 788 30.89 4.35 28.64
N LYS A 789 30.85 5.32 29.57
CA LYS A 789 29.61 6.04 29.94
C LYS A 789 28.98 6.78 28.75
N ASP A 790 29.79 7.24 27.80
CA ASP A 790 29.33 8.01 26.65
C ASP A 790 28.51 7.13 25.69
N GLU A 791 28.89 5.86 25.53
CA GLU A 791 28.11 4.87 24.79
C GLU A 791 26.77 4.57 25.47
N VAL A 792 26.75 4.51 26.80
CA VAL A 792 25.50 4.37 27.59
C VAL A 792 24.58 5.57 27.39
N PHE A 793 25.11 6.80 27.39
CA PHE A 793 24.29 7.98 27.12
C PHE A 793 23.79 8.02 25.67
N THR A 794 24.64 7.61 24.72
CA THR A 794 24.31 7.54 23.29
C THR A 794 23.13 6.58 23.05
N ILE A 795 23.14 5.40 23.66
CA ILE A 795 22.03 4.46 23.51
C ILE A 795 20.73 4.96 24.14
N LEU A 796 20.81 5.64 25.28
CA LEU A 796 19.64 6.26 25.92
C LEU A 796 19.01 7.36 25.05
N VAL A 797 19.80 8.03 24.19
CA VAL A 797 19.27 8.96 23.17
C VAL A 797 18.52 8.19 22.08
N HIS A 798 19.07 7.11 21.54
CA HIS A 798 18.40 6.29 20.51
C HIS A 798 17.11 5.63 21.01
N LEU A 799 17.08 5.22 22.28
CA LEU A 799 15.88 4.70 22.94
C LEU A 799 14.86 5.81 23.27
N GLY A 800 15.25 7.08 23.14
CA GLY A 800 14.41 8.25 23.38
C GLY A 800 14.33 8.70 24.83
N TYR A 801 15.07 8.10 25.77
CA TYR A 801 15.06 8.52 27.17
C TYR A 801 15.80 9.84 27.41
N LEU A 802 16.82 10.13 26.59
CA LEU A 802 17.56 11.39 26.59
C LEU A 802 17.38 12.12 25.26
N GLY A 803 17.50 13.45 25.29
CA GLY A 803 17.71 14.29 24.12
C GLY A 803 19.19 14.59 23.94
N TYR A 804 19.59 14.91 22.70
CA TYR A 804 20.95 15.29 22.34
C TYR A 804 20.96 16.67 21.67
N ASP A 805 21.86 17.55 22.10
CA ASP A 805 22.08 18.87 21.50
C ASP A 805 23.32 18.83 20.61
N GLN A 806 23.11 18.71 19.30
CA GLN A 806 24.18 18.59 18.30
C GLN A 806 25.18 19.75 18.26
N ILE A 807 24.83 20.92 18.81
CA ILE A 807 25.72 22.09 18.79
C ILE A 807 26.67 22.08 19.97
N THR A 808 26.20 21.61 21.13
CA THR A 808 27.00 21.61 22.37
C THR A 808 27.63 20.26 22.66
N ASP A 809 27.24 19.21 21.92
CA ASP A 809 27.58 17.80 22.14
C ASP A 809 27.14 17.32 23.53
N GLU A 810 25.96 17.74 23.97
CA GLU A 810 25.46 17.44 25.31
C GLU A 810 24.15 16.66 25.28
N VAL A 811 24.04 15.68 26.19
CA VAL A 811 22.77 15.01 26.50
C VAL A 811 22.02 15.70 27.62
N PHE A 812 20.70 15.58 27.59
CA PHE A 812 19.80 16.15 28.58
C PHE A 812 18.51 15.34 28.70
N ILE A 813 17.80 15.49 29.82
CA ILE A 813 16.46 14.92 29.96
C ILE A 813 15.47 15.81 29.22
N PRO A 814 14.75 15.30 28.20
CA PRO A 814 14.01 16.13 27.27
C PRO A 814 12.81 16.81 27.92
N ASN A 815 12.07 16.11 28.78
CA ASN A 815 10.80 16.61 29.31
C ASN A 815 10.51 16.09 30.74
N LYS A 816 9.41 16.53 31.37
CA LYS A 816 9.07 16.11 32.74
C LYS A 816 8.66 14.64 32.82
N GLU A 817 8.00 14.12 31.78
CA GLU A 817 7.66 12.71 31.66
C GLU A 817 8.90 11.82 31.83
N MET A 818 9.97 12.11 31.07
CA MET A 818 11.25 11.38 31.15
C MET A 818 11.90 11.56 32.51
N ARG A 819 11.91 12.78 33.04
CA ARG A 819 12.46 13.06 34.36
C ARG A 819 11.80 12.21 35.44
N GLN A 820 10.47 12.07 35.40
CA GLN A 820 9.73 11.27 36.37
C GLN A 820 10.05 9.78 36.22
N GLY A 821 10.21 9.29 34.99
CA GLY A 821 10.70 7.93 34.72
C GLY A 821 12.06 7.66 35.39
N PHE A 822 13.05 8.51 35.15
CA PHE A 822 14.37 8.40 35.81
C PHE A 822 14.28 8.52 37.34
N LEU A 823 13.43 9.41 37.87
CA LEU A 823 13.21 9.55 39.32
C LEU A 823 12.61 8.30 39.95
N ASN A 824 11.79 7.55 39.21
CA ASN A 824 11.21 6.30 39.70
C ASN A 824 12.25 5.18 39.75
N ILE A 825 13.12 5.09 38.75
CA ILE A 825 14.20 4.08 38.68
C ILE A 825 15.26 4.36 39.76
N THR A 826 15.61 5.63 40.00
CA THR A 826 16.66 6.04 40.95
C THR A 826 16.20 6.08 42.42
N LYS A 827 15.06 5.49 42.79
CA LYS A 827 14.52 5.49 44.17
C LYS A 827 15.08 4.39 45.10
N SER A 828 15.98 3.52 44.65
CA SER A 828 16.57 2.44 45.47
C SER A 828 17.63 2.93 46.47
N GLU A 829 17.90 2.13 47.52
CA GLU A 829 18.92 2.33 48.58
C GLU A 829 20.32 2.72 48.06
N VAL A 830 20.61 2.38 46.80
CA VAL A 830 21.82 2.76 46.04
C VAL A 830 22.00 4.28 45.98
N ARG A 831 20.91 5.05 45.90
CA ARG A 831 20.95 6.52 45.79
C ARG A 831 21.54 7.18 47.03
N ASP A 832 21.15 6.77 48.23
CA ASP A 832 21.61 7.43 49.46
C ASP A 832 23.10 7.12 49.74
N VAL A 833 23.54 5.91 49.40
CA VAL A 833 24.94 5.51 49.50
C VAL A 833 25.81 6.30 48.51
N ILE A 834 25.38 6.44 47.26
CA ILE A 834 26.10 7.22 46.24
C ILE A 834 26.11 8.72 46.60
N PHE A 835 24.98 9.30 47.01
CA PHE A 835 24.92 10.70 47.43
C PHE A 835 25.86 11.00 48.60
N LYS A 836 25.92 10.11 49.60
CA LYS A 836 26.84 10.25 50.73
C LYS A 836 28.29 10.19 50.28
N LYS A 837 28.62 9.27 49.36
CA LYS A 837 29.96 9.14 48.77
C LYS A 837 30.37 10.38 47.98
N LEU A 838 29.45 10.96 47.19
CA LEU A 838 29.72 12.17 46.40
C LEU A 838 29.89 13.41 47.26
N LYS A 839 29.03 13.59 48.27
CA LYS A 839 29.13 14.70 49.20
C LYS A 839 30.48 14.66 49.92
N LYS A 840 30.90 13.48 50.39
CA LYS A 840 32.20 13.28 51.06
C LYS A 840 33.38 13.52 50.13
N SER A 841 33.36 12.99 48.91
CA SER A 841 34.44 13.19 47.94
C SER A 841 34.57 14.65 47.49
N LYS A 842 33.44 15.35 47.30
CA LYS A 842 33.44 16.79 47.03
C LYS A 842 33.98 17.59 48.22
N MET A 843 33.55 17.25 49.44
CA MET A 843 34.03 17.88 50.66
C MET A 843 35.53 17.68 50.85
N LEU A 844 36.06 16.49 50.54
CA LEU A 844 37.50 16.23 50.53
C LEU A 844 38.24 17.17 49.58
N LEU A 845 37.75 17.32 48.35
CA LEU A 845 38.39 18.16 47.33
C LEU A 845 38.34 19.66 47.71
N GLU A 846 37.22 20.13 48.27
CA GLU A 846 37.08 21.49 48.81
C GLU A 846 38.08 21.73 49.96
N ASN A 847 38.22 20.78 50.90
CA ASN A 847 39.20 20.89 51.99
C ASN A 847 40.65 20.85 51.48
N VAL A 848 40.94 20.17 50.37
CA VAL A 848 42.26 20.23 49.73
C VAL A 848 42.53 21.62 49.15
N TRP A 849 41.55 22.24 48.50
CA TRP A 849 41.69 23.60 47.96
C TRP A 849 41.84 24.66 49.04
N GLU A 850 41.22 24.44 50.20
CA GLU A 850 41.32 25.29 51.39
C GLU A 850 42.54 24.97 52.27
N GLU A 851 43.38 24.01 51.87
CA GLU A 851 44.59 23.57 52.59
C GLU A 851 44.31 22.99 54.01
N ASN A 852 43.08 22.51 54.26
CA ASN A 852 42.65 21.94 55.53
C ASN A 852 43.14 20.49 55.72
N SER A 853 44.40 20.38 56.13
CA SER A 853 45.09 19.09 56.26
C SER A 853 44.43 18.14 57.28
N GLU A 854 43.86 18.66 58.38
CA GLU A 854 43.25 17.82 59.42
C GLU A 854 41.99 17.11 58.91
N GLU A 855 41.12 17.82 58.20
CA GLU A 855 39.88 17.25 57.67
C GLU A 855 40.15 16.31 56.48
N VAL A 856 41.16 16.62 55.66
CA VAL A 856 41.62 15.73 54.58
C VAL A 856 42.11 14.40 55.15
N ALA A 857 42.87 14.41 56.25
CA ALA A 857 43.31 13.18 56.91
C ALA A 857 42.13 12.33 57.40
N LYS A 858 41.16 12.94 58.10
CA LYS A 858 39.95 12.25 58.60
C LYS A 858 39.14 11.62 57.49
N LEU A 859 38.91 12.34 56.40
CA LEU A 859 38.12 11.81 55.28
C LEU A 859 38.84 10.66 54.58
N ILE A 860 40.15 10.76 54.39
CA ILE A 860 40.95 9.68 53.80
C ILE A 860 40.95 8.44 54.70
N GLU A 861 41.04 8.61 56.02
CA GLU A 861 40.90 7.53 57.01
C GLU A 861 39.56 6.81 56.87
N GLU A 862 38.45 7.56 56.81
CA GLU A 862 37.12 6.99 56.58
C GLU A 862 37.04 6.21 55.26
N TYR A 863 37.61 6.73 54.17
CA TYR A 863 37.65 6.01 52.89
C TYR A 863 38.50 4.75 53.01
N HIS A 864 39.64 4.80 53.72
CA HIS A 864 40.54 3.67 53.88
C HIS A 864 39.92 2.53 54.68
N ASP A 865 39.19 2.86 55.74
CA ASP A 865 38.51 1.88 56.60
C ASP A 865 37.32 1.18 55.93
N ASN A 866 36.73 1.81 54.91
CA ASN A 866 35.64 1.22 54.13
C ASN A 866 36.10 0.22 53.06
N VAL A 867 37.41 0.14 52.76
CA VAL A 867 37.96 -0.82 51.79
C VAL A 867 38.03 -2.22 52.41
N LYS A 868 37.08 -3.09 52.07
CA LYS A 868 37.07 -4.51 52.47
C LYS A 868 38.15 -5.29 51.70
N SER A 869 39.42 -5.21 52.11
CA SER A 869 40.47 -6.07 51.55
C SER A 869 41.37 -6.69 52.63
N ILE A 870 41.91 -7.88 52.33
CA ILE A 870 42.67 -8.77 53.21
C ILE A 870 44.07 -8.22 53.60
N ASP A 871 44.47 -7.04 53.09
CA ASP A 871 45.79 -6.47 53.38
C ASP A 871 45.77 -4.91 53.31
N TYR A 872 45.39 -4.27 54.44
CA TYR A 872 45.23 -2.81 54.62
C TYR A 872 46.45 -1.99 54.19
N ASN A 873 47.65 -2.59 54.20
CA ASN A 873 48.92 -1.93 53.91
C ASN A 873 49.45 -2.18 52.48
N ASN A 874 48.69 -2.90 51.66
CA ASN A 874 49.07 -3.16 50.27
C ASN A 874 48.98 -1.87 49.44
N GLY A 875 50.02 -1.58 48.65
CA GLY A 875 50.04 -0.41 47.75
C GLY A 875 48.88 -0.38 46.75
N ILE A 876 48.30 -1.54 46.41
CA ILE A 876 47.07 -1.62 45.62
C ILE A 876 45.87 -1.08 46.40
N CYS A 877 45.71 -1.45 47.67
CA CYS A 877 44.65 -0.96 48.56
C CYS A 877 44.74 0.56 48.73
N LEU A 878 45.94 1.06 49.05
CA LEU A 878 46.20 2.50 49.22
C LEU A 878 45.87 3.31 47.96
N LYS A 879 46.21 2.77 46.78
CA LYS A 879 45.88 3.41 45.49
C LYS A 879 44.37 3.45 45.26
N TYR A 880 43.65 2.38 45.58
CA TYR A 880 42.19 2.36 45.49
C TYR A 880 41.55 3.33 46.47
N THR A 881 42.03 3.41 47.72
CA THR A 881 41.59 4.41 48.71
C THR A 881 41.68 5.82 48.16
N LEU A 882 42.82 6.20 47.56
CA LEU A 882 42.98 7.52 46.97
C LEU A 882 42.06 7.77 45.77
N LYS A 883 41.87 6.78 44.89
CA LYS A 883 40.92 6.92 43.77
C LYS A 883 39.46 7.02 44.24
N ASP A 884 39.10 6.30 45.29
CA ASP A 884 37.75 6.31 45.83
C ASP A 884 37.44 7.61 46.59
N ALA A 885 38.42 8.12 47.33
CA ALA A 885 38.30 9.36 48.06
C ALA A 885 38.22 10.58 47.13
N PHE A 886 39.09 10.63 46.12
CA PHE A 886 39.15 11.70 45.12
C PHE A 886 38.24 11.45 43.90
N TYR A 887 37.20 10.62 44.05
CA TYR A 887 36.29 10.25 42.97
C TYR A 887 35.71 11.44 42.17
N VAL A 888 35.39 12.56 42.83
CA VAL A 888 34.85 13.77 42.18
C VAL A 888 35.91 14.59 41.44
N ALA A 889 37.20 14.33 41.66
CA ALA A 889 38.30 15.09 41.09
C ALA A 889 38.32 15.05 39.55
N ASP A 890 37.88 13.96 38.92
CA ASP A 890 37.87 13.80 37.46
C ASP A 890 36.94 14.79 36.73
N GLN A 891 36.10 15.52 37.46
CA GLN A 891 35.30 16.63 36.90
C GLN A 891 36.13 17.89 36.66
N TYR A 892 37.25 18.03 37.38
CA TYR A 892 38.12 19.20 37.37
C TYR A 892 39.51 18.87 36.85
N TYR A 893 39.91 17.59 36.93
CA TYR A 893 41.28 17.13 36.72
C TYR A 893 41.38 15.90 35.81
N ASN A 894 42.51 15.74 35.13
CA ASN A 894 43.00 14.50 34.54
C ASN A 894 43.84 13.75 35.56
N CYS A 895 43.52 12.48 35.82
CA CYS A 895 44.26 11.62 36.76
C CYS A 895 45.48 10.96 36.09
N TYR A 896 46.64 11.04 36.74
CA TYR A 896 47.89 10.39 36.35
C TYR A 896 48.38 9.47 37.47
N ASP A 897 48.23 8.16 37.26
CA ASP A 897 48.44 7.14 38.29
C ASP A 897 49.60 6.17 37.97
N LYS A 898 50.47 6.55 37.01
CA LYS A 898 51.66 5.82 36.56
C LYS A 898 52.87 5.94 37.52
N PHE A 899 52.70 6.57 38.68
CA PHE A 899 53.75 6.64 39.70
C PHE A 899 53.75 5.34 40.50
N ILE A 900 54.93 4.74 40.68
CA ILE A 900 55.16 3.36 41.15
C ILE A 900 54.43 3.10 42.48
N SER A 901 53.67 1.99 42.58
CA SER A 901 53.16 1.46 43.85
C SER A 901 54.08 0.35 44.36
N GLY A 902 54.64 0.51 45.56
CA GLY A 902 55.39 -0.53 46.28
C GLY A 902 54.65 -1.02 47.52
N LYS A 903 55.26 -1.91 48.33
CA LYS A 903 54.71 -2.25 49.65
C LYS A 903 54.66 -1.00 50.53
N GLY A 904 53.48 -0.62 51.01
CA GLY A 904 53.27 0.47 51.98
C GLY A 904 53.18 1.89 51.42
N TYR A 905 53.04 2.12 50.10
CA TYR A 905 52.78 3.47 49.57
C TYR A 905 52.05 3.53 48.21
N ALA A 906 51.34 4.63 47.97
CA ALA A 906 50.67 4.96 46.70
C ALA A 906 50.83 6.46 46.34
N VAL A 907 51.01 6.77 45.05
CA VAL A 907 51.14 8.14 44.53
C VAL A 907 50.18 8.36 43.36
N ILE A 908 49.43 9.46 43.37
CA ILE A 908 48.54 9.90 42.29
C ILE A 908 48.73 11.39 42.04
N ALA A 909 48.72 11.81 40.77
CA ALA A 909 48.68 13.21 40.41
C ALA A 909 47.38 13.57 39.69
N TYR A 910 46.80 14.73 39.99
CA TYR A 910 45.62 15.28 39.33
C TYR A 910 45.99 16.62 38.70
N VAL A 911 45.78 16.77 37.39
CA VAL A 911 46.14 17.98 36.63
C VAL A 911 44.89 18.61 36.03
N PRO A 912 44.63 19.91 36.18
CA PRO A 912 43.37 20.50 35.73
C PRO A 912 43.05 20.20 34.26
N ILE A 913 41.79 19.92 33.94
CA ILE A 913 41.34 19.63 32.57
C ILE A 913 41.55 20.85 31.66
N ASN A 914 41.28 22.04 32.21
CA ASN A 914 41.53 23.31 31.53
C ASN A 914 42.76 24.00 32.14
N ILE A 915 43.75 24.26 31.29
CA ILE A 915 45.03 24.89 31.68
C ILE A 915 44.85 26.31 32.24
N ASN A 916 43.75 26.99 31.90
CA ASN A 916 43.41 28.32 32.41
C ASN A 916 42.48 28.29 33.63
N SER A 917 42.25 27.13 34.24
CA SER A 917 41.41 27.04 35.45
C SER A 917 42.14 27.55 36.69
N ASN A 918 41.39 28.06 37.67
CA ASN A 918 41.94 28.51 38.95
C ASN A 918 42.31 27.34 39.89
N TYR A 919 42.09 26.09 39.47
CA TYR A 919 42.31 24.91 40.31
C TYR A 919 43.80 24.51 40.33
N PRO A 920 44.39 24.23 41.51
CA PRO A 920 45.80 23.83 41.60
C PRO A 920 46.01 22.39 41.14
N ALA A 921 47.13 22.10 40.47
CA ALA A 921 47.55 20.71 40.24
C ALA A 921 47.86 20.02 41.57
N LEU A 922 47.49 18.75 41.71
CA LEU A 922 47.62 18.00 42.96
C LEU A 922 48.61 16.87 42.80
N ILE A 923 49.56 16.73 43.73
CA ILE A 923 50.42 15.53 43.86
C ILE A 923 50.16 14.94 45.23
N ILE A 924 49.59 13.73 45.25
CA ILE A 924 49.12 13.07 46.48
C ILE A 924 49.94 11.80 46.70
N GLU A 925 50.54 11.67 47.87
CA GLU A 925 51.27 10.47 48.29
C GLU A 925 50.74 9.97 49.63
N LEU A 926 50.32 8.70 49.69
CA LEU A 926 49.83 8.01 50.89
C LEU A 926 50.82 6.91 51.30
N LYS A 927 51.29 6.94 52.55
CA LYS A 927 52.34 6.05 53.08
C LYS A 927 52.03 5.43 54.44
N TYR A 928 52.52 4.21 54.66
CA TYR A 928 52.42 3.48 55.93
C TYR A 928 53.69 3.63 56.78
N GLU A 929 53.54 3.73 58.11
CA GLU A 929 54.63 3.80 59.10
C GLU A 929 55.65 4.94 58.87
N LYS A 930 55.16 6.10 58.41
CA LYS A 930 55.92 7.35 58.37
C LYS A 930 55.17 8.48 59.06
N ASP A 931 55.80 9.62 59.25
CA ASP A 931 55.11 10.88 59.56
C ASP A 931 54.83 11.68 58.27
N ALA A 932 53.77 12.49 58.28
CA ALA A 932 53.37 13.29 57.12
C ALA A 932 54.45 14.30 56.67
N GLU A 933 55.31 14.80 57.57
CA GLU A 933 56.42 15.70 57.17
C GLU A 933 57.45 14.96 56.33
N THR A 934 57.79 13.73 56.71
CA THR A 934 58.69 12.86 55.96
C THR A 934 58.11 12.54 54.59
N VAL A 935 56.81 12.29 54.48
CA VAL A 935 56.13 12.07 53.19
C VAL A 935 56.26 13.29 52.27
N ILE A 936 55.95 14.49 52.77
CA ILE A 936 56.10 15.75 52.00
C ILE A 936 57.56 16.01 51.58
N LYS A 937 58.52 15.79 52.49
CA LYS A 937 59.97 15.92 52.17
C LYS A 937 60.36 14.95 51.05
N GLU A 938 59.79 13.74 51.03
CA GLU A 938 60.01 12.76 49.97
C GLU A 938 59.36 13.15 48.63
N ILE A 939 58.12 13.67 48.62
CA ILE A 939 57.48 14.21 47.41
C ILE A 939 58.38 15.27 46.75
N LYS A 940 58.91 16.21 47.56
CA LYS A 940 59.83 17.26 47.09
C LYS A 940 61.15 16.69 46.55
N LYS A 941 61.70 15.64 47.20
CA LYS A 941 62.96 15.00 46.79
C LYS A 941 62.84 14.20 45.49
N GLN A 942 61.69 13.54 45.27
CA GLN A 942 61.43 12.72 44.07
C GLN A 942 61.17 13.57 42.81
N ASN A 943 60.95 14.87 42.97
CA ASN A 943 60.87 15.85 41.87
C ASN A 943 59.80 15.50 40.82
N TYR A 944 58.64 14.98 41.27
CA TYR A 944 57.51 14.59 40.43
C TYR A 944 56.96 15.76 39.58
N ASN A 945 57.14 16.99 40.06
CA ASN A 945 56.85 18.27 39.39
C ASN A 945 57.55 18.44 38.03
N ARG A 946 58.71 17.80 37.76
CA ARG A 946 59.39 17.91 36.45
C ARG A 946 58.51 17.47 35.27
N LYS A 947 57.56 16.56 35.49
CA LYS A 947 56.60 16.12 34.46
C LYS A 947 55.43 17.08 34.26
N PHE A 948 55.27 18.07 35.13
CA PHE A 948 54.14 19.01 35.18
C PHE A 948 54.60 20.47 35.32
N SER A 949 55.74 20.83 34.72
CA SER A 949 56.40 22.14 34.86
C SER A 949 55.52 23.35 34.52
N ARG A 950 54.48 23.16 33.70
CA ARG A 950 53.49 24.21 33.34
C ARG A 950 52.53 24.59 34.47
N TYR A 951 52.50 23.83 35.56
CA TYR A 951 51.62 24.07 36.72
C TYR A 951 52.41 24.42 37.98
N GLU A 952 53.72 24.72 37.88
CA GLU A 952 54.58 25.05 39.02
C GLU A 952 54.05 26.22 39.85
N ASP A 953 53.40 27.19 39.23
CA ASP A 953 52.87 28.40 39.90
C ASP A 953 51.55 28.17 40.65
N ASN A 954 50.90 27.02 40.45
CA ASN A 954 49.62 26.65 41.08
C ASN A 954 49.54 25.14 41.33
N MET A 955 50.33 24.63 42.28
CA MET A 955 50.41 23.21 42.62
C MET A 955 50.43 22.98 44.14
N LEU A 956 49.67 21.97 44.59
CA LEU A 956 49.62 21.48 45.96
C LEU A 956 50.29 20.11 46.06
N LEU A 957 51.19 19.98 47.03
CA LEU A 957 51.79 18.71 47.45
C LEU A 957 51.04 18.23 48.69
N ILE A 958 50.56 16.99 48.67
CA ILE A 958 49.69 16.42 49.70
C ILE A 958 50.35 15.12 50.17
N GLY A 959 50.96 15.15 51.35
CA GLY A 959 51.56 13.98 51.97
C GLY A 959 50.64 13.47 53.05
N ILE A 960 50.22 12.21 52.92
CA ILE A 960 49.34 11.53 53.86
C ILE A 960 50.09 10.34 54.43
N SER A 961 50.07 10.18 55.74
CA SER A 961 50.69 9.05 56.41
C SER A 961 49.76 8.43 57.45
N TYR A 962 49.92 7.14 57.74
CA TYR A 962 49.17 6.46 58.77
C TYR A 962 50.00 5.39 59.50
N GLU A 963 49.65 5.14 60.76
CA GLU A 963 50.35 4.22 61.66
C GLU A 963 49.56 2.93 61.93
N ASN A 964 50.09 2.05 62.78
CA ASN A 964 49.42 0.82 63.23
C ASN A 964 48.07 1.05 63.92
N SER A 965 47.83 2.25 64.45
CA SER A 965 46.53 2.68 64.99
C SER A 965 45.47 2.94 63.91
N LYS A 966 45.85 2.85 62.63
CA LYS A 966 45.06 3.24 61.44
C LYS A 966 44.72 4.73 61.36
N HIS A 967 45.25 5.54 62.26
CA HIS A 967 45.00 6.98 62.24
C HIS A 967 45.83 7.66 61.15
N HIS A 968 45.19 8.48 60.32
CA HIS A 968 45.85 9.23 59.25
C HIS A 968 46.25 10.64 59.71
N THR A 969 47.40 11.10 59.22
CA THR A 969 47.87 12.48 59.33
C THR A 969 48.17 13.00 57.93
N CYS A 970 47.96 14.30 57.70
CA CYS A 970 48.18 14.91 56.39
C CYS A 970 48.90 16.25 56.55
N ILE A 971 49.73 16.58 55.57
CA ILE A 971 50.31 17.90 55.37
C ILE A 971 50.09 18.30 53.92
N ILE A 972 49.57 19.51 53.72
CA ILE A 972 49.37 20.14 52.42
C ILE A 972 50.29 21.35 52.31
N GLU A 973 51.06 21.45 51.24
CA GLU A 973 51.94 22.58 50.98
C GLU A 973 51.86 23.05 49.52
N LYS A 974 51.93 24.37 49.31
CA LYS A 974 52.14 24.92 47.98
C LYS A 974 53.54 24.61 47.48
N PHE A 975 53.64 24.21 46.22
CA PHE A 975 54.93 24.09 45.58
C PHE A 975 55.58 25.48 45.46
N GLN A 976 56.67 25.70 46.21
CA GLN A 976 57.50 26.88 46.07
C GLN A 976 58.78 26.50 45.33
N LYS A 977 59.05 27.17 44.22
CA LYS A 977 60.31 27.04 43.51
C LYS A 977 61.40 27.61 44.41
N ASN A 978 62.29 26.76 44.93
CA ASN A 978 63.50 27.23 45.59
C ASN A 978 64.26 28.12 44.61
N SER A 979 64.22 29.43 44.82
CA SER A 979 65.13 30.38 44.20
C SER A 979 66.54 29.99 44.68
N LYS A 980 67.31 29.31 43.83
CA LYS A 980 68.73 29.16 44.08
C LYS A 980 69.35 30.56 44.08
N SER A 981 69.94 30.88 45.23
CA SER A 981 71.24 31.53 45.40
C SER A 981 72.09 31.57 44.12
N ASP A 982 72.67 32.75 43.88
CA ASP A 982 73.77 33.01 42.94
C ASP A 982 74.86 31.92 42.91
#